data_AF-A0A1A8EH96-F1
#
_entry.id   AF-A0A1A8EH96-F1
#
_cell.length_a   1.000
_cell.length_b   1.000
_cell.length_c   1.000
_cell.angle_alpha   90.00
_cell.angle_beta   90.00
_cell.angle_gamma   90.00
#
_symmetry.space_group_name_H-M   'P 1'
#
loop_
_entity.id
_entity.type
_entity.pdbx_description
1 polymer ?
#
loop_
_entity_poly.entity_id
_entity_poly.type
_entity_poly.pdbx_seq_one_letter_code
_entity_poly.pdbx_strand_id
1 'polypeptide(L)'
;TSDGFMVVSQPLVLQKTFRLTPAQEQPLALRQLLWLQDELFLAVGAGLLPTSSTILMLHPIQDAEDTLAVRSEMEVDGVVVGVAHSFQTGTVALELEDGQIKKLLWDCPELSVEDWRDSSGCSVSFPVPCIQTALCSISGTEYLLGLTDRSHLYAGDTELASGVCSFAICDNFLLLTTHSHTCRCLQLSGLTVKGLQAALASDGGQNDETLRHVERGSRIVTVVPQDTRVVLQMPRGNLETIHHRALVLAQLRKWLDGLKFREAFECMRKLRINLNLIYDHNPKVFLENVASFIQQLNSINHINLFLTELKEEDTTSSMYPRPDGSPVQPQASTGQKKVDVVCDALRTTMESMDPNKFSLSILTAHVKKTVPELEIALQKVHELRENPPEAPGGVSAEEALKYLLFLVNVNDLYEHSLGTYDFDLVLMVAEKSQKDPKEYLPFLNMLKSLEPNYQRYTIDRHLKRYRKALVHLSKCGQEHFTEVLQLVKEQKLYSEALRLYPADSPQYKFLSCAYAEHLVEQQRAEEGGLLLWRCGEPVRALQAFTSSSSWRNAICVAQQIPLPPDQLALLARDLAEKLTEQRRYSEAALLLDQYAKDCEEAILALITGGIWEEALRLIYMHKRQDITETNLKPALLEALNTQVVFLEAQVATFTRHKSRLAVVREQKEKARLDMLDEDGPDCPDAELYSEASSVLTASKYSQSNSRISSRSSKNRRKAERKKLSLKEGSPMEDKALMHVIGEIITTVDKMREEIHGLLRALVLFQFDKQAEKLQRVYDEALQMMEGSVLEVWPEGLQNTSAPVTGPNSTANSIMASFQQQQKPAASQQDAEVPAAPKMRNGIKWKLTILK
;
A
#
# COMPACT_ATOMS: atom_id res chain seq x y z
N THR A 1 32.38 23.88 -8.23
CA THR A 1 33.22 22.78 -8.74
C THR A 1 34.33 22.56 -7.74
N SER A 2 34.26 21.46 -6.96
CA SER A 2 35.35 20.94 -6.12
C SER A 2 34.94 19.60 -5.50
N ASP A 3 35.38 18.52 -6.16
CA ASP A 3 36.03 17.32 -5.58
C ASP A 3 35.39 16.51 -4.43
N GLY A 4 34.11 16.14 -4.55
CA GLY A 4 33.46 15.21 -3.60
C GLY A 4 33.83 13.72 -3.70
N PHE A 5 34.80 13.30 -4.53
CA PHE A 5 35.24 11.89 -4.64
C PHE A 5 36.74 11.74 -4.95
N MET A 6 37.54 12.77 -4.69
CA MET A 6 39.00 12.62 -4.71
C MET A 6 39.46 12.32 -3.29
N VAL A 7 39.57 11.02 -2.96
CA VAL A 7 40.64 10.65 -2.03
C VAL A 7 41.92 10.98 -2.80
N VAL A 8 42.55 12.11 -2.47
CA VAL A 8 43.90 12.41 -2.94
C VAL A 8 44.77 11.32 -2.31
N SER A 9 44.96 10.22 -3.03
CA SER A 9 45.98 9.24 -2.68
C SER A 9 47.28 10.03 -2.74
N GLN A 10 47.93 10.22 -1.59
CA GLN A 10 49.30 10.73 -1.59
C GLN A 10 50.13 9.86 -2.55
N PRO A 11 51.06 10.45 -3.31
CA PRO A 11 51.90 9.65 -4.20
C PRO A 11 52.51 8.50 -3.41
N LEU A 12 52.43 7.28 -3.96
CA LEU A 12 53.01 6.11 -3.32
C LEU A 12 54.50 6.39 -3.06
N VAL A 13 54.87 6.49 -1.80
CA VAL A 13 56.27 6.67 -1.38
C VAL A 13 56.83 5.28 -1.14
N LEU A 14 57.90 4.94 -1.85
CA LEU A 14 58.67 3.72 -1.57
C LEU A 14 59.20 3.81 -0.13
N GLN A 15 58.69 2.96 0.75
CA GLN A 15 59.12 2.95 2.15
C GLN A 15 60.35 2.06 2.38
N LYS A 16 60.34 0.83 1.85
CA LYS A 16 61.41 -0.15 2.05
C LYS A 16 61.65 -0.97 0.77
N THR A 17 62.88 -1.44 0.60
CA THR A 17 63.27 -2.35 -0.48
C THR A 17 63.87 -3.60 0.14
N PHE A 18 63.34 -4.76 -0.22
CA PHE A 18 63.84 -6.03 0.27
C PHE A 18 64.56 -6.81 -0.83
N ARG A 19 65.67 -7.46 -0.48
CA ARG A 19 66.47 -8.31 -1.37
C ARG A 19 66.46 -9.74 -0.85
N LEU A 20 66.09 -10.69 -1.70
CA LEU A 20 66.22 -12.11 -1.41
C LEU A 20 67.66 -12.56 -1.73
N THR A 21 68.42 -12.98 -0.73
CA THR A 21 69.72 -13.64 -0.97
C THR A 21 69.50 -15.11 -1.29
N PRO A 22 69.97 -15.62 -2.45
CA PRO A 22 69.82 -17.02 -2.80
C PRO A 22 70.48 -17.93 -1.76
N ALA A 23 69.68 -18.69 -1.02
CA ALA A 23 70.19 -19.84 -0.29
C ALA A 23 70.11 -21.05 -1.23
N GLN A 24 71.29 -21.52 -1.69
CA GLN A 24 71.54 -22.68 -2.56
C GLN A 24 71.55 -22.47 -4.09
N GLU A 25 72.35 -23.32 -4.76
CA GLU A 25 72.75 -23.28 -6.17
C GLU A 25 71.54 -23.21 -7.13
N GLN A 26 71.76 -22.57 -8.29
CA GLN A 26 70.74 -22.16 -9.24
C GLN A 26 69.78 -23.29 -9.68
N PRO A 27 68.50 -22.97 -10.03
CA PRO A 27 67.80 -21.69 -9.83
C PRO A 27 66.75 -21.74 -8.71
N LEU A 28 66.62 -20.64 -7.96
CA LEU A 28 65.50 -20.37 -7.04
C LEU A 28 64.19 -20.37 -7.84
N ALA A 29 63.45 -21.46 -7.79
CA ALA A 29 62.23 -21.67 -8.57
C ALA A 29 60.98 -21.16 -7.82
N LEU A 30 60.99 -19.90 -7.35
CA LEU A 30 59.81 -19.27 -6.77
C LEU A 30 58.79 -18.98 -7.86
N ARG A 31 57.56 -19.49 -7.68
CA ARG A 31 56.46 -19.36 -8.63
C ARG A 31 55.46 -18.29 -8.23
N GLN A 32 55.18 -18.19 -6.93
CA GLN A 32 54.21 -17.25 -6.36
C GLN A 32 54.80 -16.57 -5.14
N LEU A 33 54.42 -15.31 -4.94
CA LEU A 33 54.83 -14.48 -3.80
C LEU A 33 53.61 -13.69 -3.31
N LEU A 34 53.39 -13.68 -2.01
CA LEU A 34 52.25 -13.03 -1.39
C LEU A 34 52.65 -12.32 -0.09
N TRP A 35 52.12 -11.12 0.13
CA TRP A 35 52.25 -10.39 1.39
C TRP A 35 51.28 -10.94 2.43
N LEU A 36 51.81 -11.36 3.58
CA LEU A 36 51.01 -11.71 4.75
C LEU A 36 50.91 -10.52 5.71
N GLN A 37 52.04 -9.86 5.96
CA GLN A 37 52.16 -8.62 6.74
C GLN A 37 53.21 -7.72 6.09
N ASP A 38 53.37 -6.49 6.59
CA ASP A 38 54.29 -5.48 6.02
C ASP A 38 55.72 -6.01 5.82
N GLU A 39 56.19 -6.87 6.74
CA GLU A 39 57.53 -7.47 6.72
C GLU A 39 57.50 -9.00 6.72
N LEU A 40 56.38 -9.62 6.33
CA LEU A 40 56.25 -11.07 6.28
C LEU A 40 55.66 -11.51 4.94
N PHE A 41 56.40 -12.35 4.24
CA PHE A 41 56.04 -12.78 2.90
C PHE A 41 55.94 -14.29 2.84
N LEU A 42 55.04 -14.78 2.00
CA LEU A 42 54.89 -16.19 1.66
C LEU A 42 55.38 -16.38 0.22
N ALA A 43 56.28 -17.33 0.02
CA ALA A 43 56.71 -17.71 -1.32
C ALA A 43 56.48 -19.21 -1.53
N VAL A 44 56.09 -19.57 -2.75
CA VAL A 44 55.88 -20.97 -3.16
C VAL A 44 56.96 -21.34 -4.18
N GLY A 45 57.71 -22.39 -3.88
CA GLY A 45 58.76 -22.97 -4.72
C GLY A 45 58.42 -24.36 -5.23
N ALA A 46 59.27 -24.89 -6.10
CA ALA A 46 59.24 -26.31 -6.47
C ALA A 46 59.72 -27.16 -5.28
N GLY A 47 58.97 -28.22 -4.95
CA GLY A 47 59.30 -29.15 -3.88
C GLY A 47 60.50 -30.05 -4.19
N LEU A 48 60.92 -30.80 -3.18
CA LEU A 48 61.98 -31.82 -3.32
C LEU A 48 61.59 -32.93 -4.32
N LEU A 49 60.30 -33.24 -4.43
CA LEU A 49 59.74 -34.15 -5.41
C LEU A 49 59.04 -33.37 -6.54
N PRO A 50 58.98 -33.91 -7.77
CA PRO A 50 58.26 -33.27 -8.88
C PRO A 50 56.77 -33.03 -8.62
N THR A 51 56.18 -33.78 -7.68
CA THR A 51 54.76 -33.73 -7.30
C THR A 51 54.51 -32.93 -6.02
N SER A 52 55.52 -32.27 -5.46
CA SER A 52 55.43 -31.51 -4.20
C SER A 52 55.78 -30.04 -4.41
N SER A 53 55.40 -29.21 -3.44
CA SER A 53 55.75 -27.78 -3.41
C SER A 53 56.32 -27.39 -2.06
N THR A 54 57.35 -26.55 -2.08
CA THR A 54 57.90 -25.97 -0.86
C THR A 54 57.27 -24.61 -0.58
N ILE A 55 56.79 -24.40 0.63
CA ILE A 55 56.33 -23.11 1.14
C ILE A 55 57.42 -22.48 1.99
N LEU A 56 57.77 -21.24 1.68
CA LEU A 56 58.80 -20.47 2.36
C LEU A 56 58.17 -19.22 2.99
N MET A 57 58.34 -19.08 4.31
CA MET A 57 58.03 -17.84 5.02
C MET A 57 59.27 -16.97 5.04
N LEU A 58 59.20 -15.80 4.42
CA LEU A 58 60.32 -14.88 4.29
C LEU A 58 60.13 -13.69 5.22
N HIS A 59 61.20 -13.34 5.95
CA HIS A 59 61.20 -12.22 6.89
C HIS A 59 62.57 -11.50 6.85
N PRO A 60 62.64 -10.20 7.15
CA PRO A 60 63.89 -9.47 7.29
C PRO A 60 64.82 -10.08 8.34
N ILE A 61 66.11 -10.07 8.06
CA ILE A 61 67.15 -10.48 9.01
C ILE A 61 67.38 -9.34 10.02
N GLN A 62 67.45 -9.66 11.32
CA GLN A 62 67.65 -8.66 12.39
C GLN A 62 68.91 -7.78 12.19
N ASP A 63 69.98 -8.32 11.58
CA ASP A 63 71.24 -7.63 11.34
C ASP A 63 71.40 -7.07 9.90
N ALA A 64 70.39 -7.29 9.03
CA ALA A 64 70.37 -6.81 7.65
C ALA A 64 68.91 -6.60 7.20
N GLU A 65 68.29 -5.52 7.69
CA GLU A 65 66.85 -5.24 7.52
C GLU A 65 66.38 -5.22 6.05
N ASP A 66 67.27 -4.93 5.09
CA ASP A 66 66.94 -4.93 3.65
C ASP A 66 67.06 -6.33 3.01
N THR A 67 67.43 -7.37 3.77
CA THR A 67 67.64 -8.74 3.26
C THR A 67 66.62 -9.70 3.85
N LEU A 68 65.92 -10.45 2.99
CA LEU A 68 64.97 -11.47 3.40
C LEU A 68 65.68 -12.82 3.58
N ALA A 69 65.43 -13.47 4.71
CA ALA A 69 65.79 -14.85 4.98
C ALA A 69 64.55 -15.74 5.10
N VAL A 70 64.74 -17.04 4.88
CA VAL A 70 63.73 -18.06 5.15
C VAL A 70 63.62 -18.22 6.67
N ARG A 71 62.50 -17.79 7.24
CA ARG A 71 62.15 -17.96 8.66
C ARG A 71 61.71 -19.40 8.94
N SER A 72 60.90 -19.95 8.03
CA SER A 72 60.42 -21.32 8.12
C SER A 72 60.11 -21.87 6.72
N GLU A 73 60.28 -23.17 6.57
CA GLU A 73 60.08 -23.92 5.34
C GLU A 73 59.19 -25.13 5.62
N MET A 74 58.28 -25.43 4.69
CA MET A 74 57.41 -26.60 4.77
C MET A 74 57.21 -27.22 3.40
N GLU A 75 57.28 -28.55 3.33
CA GLU A 75 56.90 -29.30 2.14
C GLU A 75 55.41 -29.62 2.15
N VAL A 76 54.76 -29.37 1.02
CA VAL A 76 53.36 -29.70 0.78
C VAL A 76 53.30 -30.83 -0.24
N ASP A 77 52.62 -31.92 0.12
CA ASP A 77 52.32 -33.01 -0.79
C ASP A 77 51.28 -32.56 -1.82
N GLY A 78 51.72 -32.37 -3.07
CA GLY A 78 50.95 -31.75 -4.14
C GLY A 78 51.63 -30.51 -4.76
N VAL A 79 51.31 -30.25 -6.03
CA VAL A 79 51.78 -29.05 -6.74
C VAL A 79 50.82 -27.90 -6.46
N VAL A 80 51.28 -26.85 -5.77
CA VAL A 80 50.49 -25.65 -5.47
C VAL A 80 50.40 -24.80 -6.73
N VAL A 81 49.18 -24.59 -7.21
CA VAL A 81 48.86 -23.82 -8.42
C VAL A 81 48.25 -22.45 -8.11
N GLY A 82 47.68 -22.27 -6.92
CA GLY A 82 47.08 -21.01 -6.49
C GLY A 82 47.25 -20.75 -5.00
N VAL A 83 47.40 -19.49 -4.63
CA VAL A 83 47.46 -19.03 -3.24
C VAL A 83 46.55 -17.83 -3.08
N ALA A 84 45.68 -17.87 -2.07
CA ALA A 84 44.79 -16.77 -1.70
C ALA A 84 44.97 -16.41 -0.22
N HIS A 85 45.02 -15.12 0.09
CA HIS A 85 45.14 -14.61 1.45
C HIS A 85 44.00 -13.64 1.78
N SER A 86 43.40 -13.85 2.95
CA SER A 86 42.41 -12.95 3.51
C SER A 86 43.04 -12.11 4.61
N PHE A 87 43.24 -10.81 4.37
CA PHE A 87 43.74 -9.88 5.39
C PHE A 87 42.76 -9.69 6.57
N GLN A 88 41.48 -10.05 6.40
CA GLN A 88 40.47 -9.92 7.47
C GLN A 88 40.55 -11.04 8.49
N THR A 89 40.80 -12.27 8.04
CA THR A 89 40.82 -13.49 8.88
C THR A 89 42.24 -13.98 9.15
N GLY A 90 43.23 -13.51 8.37
CA GLY A 90 44.59 -14.04 8.37
C GLY A 90 44.71 -15.40 7.68
N THR A 91 43.62 -15.95 7.11
CA THR A 91 43.65 -17.27 6.48
C THR A 91 44.42 -17.23 5.16
N VAL A 92 45.28 -18.21 4.95
CA VAL A 92 45.92 -18.51 3.66
C VAL A 92 45.38 -19.84 3.14
N ALA A 93 44.82 -19.82 1.94
CA ALA A 93 44.36 -21.01 1.24
C ALA A 93 45.30 -21.33 0.09
N LEU A 94 45.56 -22.62 -0.09
CA LEU A 94 46.39 -23.18 -1.15
C LEU A 94 45.51 -24.07 -2.01
N GLU A 95 45.60 -23.90 -3.31
CA GLU A 95 44.99 -24.79 -4.30
C GLU A 95 46.07 -25.68 -4.91
N LEU A 96 45.84 -26.99 -4.85
CA LEU A 96 46.70 -28.00 -5.47
C LEU A 96 46.25 -28.32 -6.89
N GLU A 97 47.15 -28.85 -7.71
CA GLU A 97 46.90 -29.21 -9.12
C GLU A 97 45.81 -30.27 -9.30
N ASP A 98 45.57 -31.10 -8.28
CA ASP A 98 44.47 -32.07 -8.25
C ASP A 98 43.12 -31.47 -7.79
N GLY A 99 43.08 -30.16 -7.52
CA GLY A 99 41.91 -29.42 -7.06
C GLY A 99 41.72 -29.42 -5.54
N GLN A 100 42.54 -30.14 -4.76
CA GLN A 100 42.44 -30.10 -3.30
C GLN A 100 42.74 -28.70 -2.76
N ILE A 101 41.95 -28.28 -1.78
CA ILE A 101 42.16 -27.01 -1.09
C ILE A 101 42.77 -27.31 0.28
N LYS A 102 43.90 -26.67 0.57
CA LYS A 102 44.58 -26.76 1.86
C LYS A 102 44.55 -25.40 2.56
N LYS A 103 44.49 -25.41 3.89
CA LYS A 103 44.60 -24.22 4.74
C LYS A 103 46.00 -24.19 5.35
N LEU A 104 46.73 -23.10 5.14
CA LEU A 104 48.03 -22.87 5.76
C LEU A 104 47.84 -22.12 7.09
N LEU A 105 48.25 -22.74 8.19
CA LEU A 105 48.31 -22.13 9.52
C LEU A 105 49.71 -21.58 9.73
N TRP A 106 49.86 -20.27 9.50
CA TRP A 106 51.15 -19.58 9.53
C TRP A 106 51.39 -18.72 10.77
N ASP A 107 50.35 -18.45 11.57
CA ASP A 107 50.44 -17.72 12.83
C ASP A 107 50.74 -18.65 14.04
N CYS A 108 51.05 -19.92 13.76
CA CYS A 108 51.44 -20.91 14.76
C CYS A 108 52.98 -20.94 14.91
N PRO A 109 53.51 -21.37 16.08
CA PRO A 109 54.96 -21.48 16.30
C PRO A 109 55.63 -22.48 15.35
N GLU A 110 54.88 -23.51 14.90
CA GLU A 110 55.28 -24.40 13.82
C GLU A 110 54.31 -24.21 12.65
N LEU A 111 54.87 -24.06 11.44
CA LEU A 111 54.08 -23.96 10.22
C LEU A 111 53.33 -25.29 10.01
N SER A 112 52.03 -25.25 9.74
CA SER A 112 51.27 -26.46 9.42
C SER A 112 50.29 -26.22 8.28
N VAL A 113 50.00 -27.29 7.55
CA VAL A 113 49.06 -27.31 6.43
C VAL A 113 47.99 -28.34 6.75
N GLU A 114 46.74 -27.90 6.75
CA GLU A 114 45.57 -28.73 7.03
C GLU A 114 44.68 -28.83 5.79
N ASP A 115 43.88 -29.89 5.68
CA ASP A 115 42.85 -29.97 4.66
C ASP A 115 41.77 -28.91 4.92
N TRP A 116 41.31 -28.24 3.87
CA TRP A 116 40.14 -27.39 3.98
C TRP A 116 38.91 -28.26 4.17
N ARG A 117 38.22 -28.13 5.32
CA ARG A 117 37.06 -28.95 5.65
C ARG A 117 35.79 -28.12 5.72
N ASP A 118 34.70 -28.69 5.25
CA ASP A 118 33.36 -28.09 5.38
C ASP A 118 32.78 -28.28 6.78
N SER A 119 31.55 -27.79 7.00
CA SER A 119 30.83 -27.93 8.28
C SER A 119 30.52 -29.38 8.68
N SER A 120 30.58 -30.33 7.75
CA SER A 120 30.45 -31.77 8.00
C SER A 120 31.79 -32.45 8.31
N GLY A 121 32.91 -31.72 8.22
CA GLY A 121 34.25 -32.25 8.41
C GLY A 121 34.81 -32.98 7.19
N CYS A 122 34.16 -32.88 6.03
CA CYS A 122 34.62 -33.45 4.77
C CYS A 122 35.62 -32.51 4.09
N SER A 123 36.68 -33.07 3.50
CA SER A 123 37.66 -32.29 2.74
C SER A 123 37.01 -31.69 1.49
N VAL A 124 37.26 -30.41 1.24
CA VAL A 124 36.71 -29.63 0.12
C VAL A 124 37.76 -29.51 -0.98
N SER A 125 37.36 -29.78 -2.21
CA SER A 125 38.20 -29.66 -3.39
C SER A 125 37.43 -29.00 -4.53
N PHE A 126 38.12 -28.22 -5.35
CA PHE A 126 37.58 -27.80 -6.63
C PHE A 126 37.49 -28.97 -7.61
N PRO A 127 36.46 -29.04 -8.45
CA PRO A 127 36.37 -30.09 -9.48
C PRO A 127 37.48 -29.99 -10.55
N VAL A 128 38.01 -28.79 -10.77
CA VAL A 128 39.03 -28.46 -11.76
C VAL A 128 39.89 -27.31 -11.22
N PRO A 129 41.21 -27.27 -11.49
CA PRO A 129 42.07 -26.14 -11.14
C PRO A 129 41.53 -24.79 -11.64
N CYS A 130 41.53 -23.80 -10.75
CA CYS A 130 41.02 -22.46 -10.97
C CYS A 130 42.14 -21.49 -11.39
N ILE A 131 41.82 -20.57 -12.30
CA ILE A 131 42.77 -19.55 -12.78
C ILE A 131 42.79 -18.31 -11.88
N GLN A 132 41.72 -18.10 -11.12
CA GLN A 132 41.59 -16.99 -10.18
C GLN A 132 40.88 -17.52 -8.93
N THR A 133 41.51 -17.33 -7.77
CA THR A 133 40.93 -17.68 -6.48
C THR A 133 40.90 -16.47 -5.55
N ALA A 134 39.91 -16.41 -4.68
CA ALA A 134 39.83 -15.41 -3.63
C ALA A 134 38.97 -15.88 -2.45
N LEU A 135 39.38 -15.50 -1.25
CA LEU A 135 38.70 -15.84 0.00
C LEU A 135 37.59 -14.83 0.31
N CYS A 136 36.44 -15.32 0.75
CA CYS A 136 35.35 -14.49 1.28
C CYS A 136 34.59 -15.19 2.40
N SER A 137 33.88 -14.40 3.21
CA SER A 137 32.92 -14.92 4.19
C SER A 137 31.49 -14.85 3.64
N ILE A 138 30.81 -16.00 3.59
CA ILE A 138 29.41 -16.14 3.18
C ILE A 138 28.61 -16.57 4.40
N SER A 139 27.63 -15.76 4.83
CA SER A 139 26.87 -15.98 6.09
C SER A 139 27.75 -16.25 7.33
N GLY A 140 28.96 -15.66 7.39
CA GLY A 140 29.89 -15.82 8.50
C GLY A 140 30.85 -17.01 8.37
N THR A 141 30.66 -17.89 7.39
CA THR A 141 31.58 -19.02 7.11
C THR A 141 32.56 -18.64 6.00
N GLU A 142 33.84 -18.96 6.17
CA GLU A 142 34.88 -18.67 5.17
C GLU A 142 34.86 -19.70 4.03
N TYR A 143 34.88 -19.21 2.79
CA TYR A 143 34.92 -20.01 1.58
C TYR A 143 36.00 -19.50 0.64
N LEU A 144 36.64 -20.43 -0.07
CA LEU A 144 37.48 -20.13 -1.22
C LEU A 144 36.63 -20.16 -2.50
N LEU A 145 36.53 -19.02 -3.17
CA LEU A 145 35.92 -18.93 -4.50
C LEU A 145 36.97 -19.17 -5.57
N GLY A 146 36.63 -19.99 -6.57
CA GLY A 146 37.52 -20.33 -7.67
C GLY A 146 36.83 -20.16 -9.02
N LEU A 147 37.43 -19.40 -9.93
CA LEU A 147 36.99 -19.26 -11.31
C LEU A 147 37.87 -20.13 -12.21
N THR A 148 37.25 -21.03 -12.97
CA THR A 148 37.93 -21.90 -13.93
C THR A 148 38.18 -21.22 -15.27
N ASP A 149 39.10 -21.77 -16.07
CA ASP A 149 39.37 -21.34 -17.45
C ASP A 149 38.13 -21.41 -18.37
N ARG A 150 37.22 -22.35 -18.09
CA ARG A 150 35.93 -22.54 -18.76
C ARG A 150 34.83 -21.61 -18.27
N SER A 151 35.17 -20.56 -17.49
CA SER A 151 34.21 -19.55 -17.01
C SER A 151 33.17 -20.09 -16.01
N HIS A 152 33.50 -21.10 -15.22
CA HIS A 152 32.64 -21.57 -14.11
C HIS A 152 33.19 -21.09 -12.78
N LEU A 153 32.34 -20.46 -11.97
CA LEU A 153 32.67 -19.99 -10.62
C LEU A 153 32.19 -21.01 -9.59
N TYR A 154 33.10 -21.49 -8.75
CA TYR A 154 32.86 -22.45 -7.68
C TYR A 154 33.08 -21.83 -6.30
N ALA A 155 32.35 -22.35 -5.31
CA ALA A 155 32.66 -22.21 -3.89
C ALA A 155 32.95 -23.60 -3.34
N GLY A 156 34.23 -23.98 -3.25
CA GLY A 156 34.62 -25.36 -2.99
C GLY A 156 34.16 -26.31 -4.10
N ASP A 157 33.37 -27.31 -3.75
CA ASP A 157 32.82 -28.30 -4.69
C ASP A 157 31.53 -27.82 -5.41
N THR A 158 30.94 -26.72 -4.94
CA THR A 158 29.62 -26.26 -5.38
C THR A 158 29.75 -25.21 -6.47
N GLU A 159 29.16 -25.47 -7.65
CA GLU A 159 29.10 -24.50 -8.75
C GLU A 159 28.12 -23.35 -8.42
N LEU A 160 28.62 -22.12 -8.33
CA LEU A 160 27.81 -20.93 -8.08
C LEU A 160 27.17 -20.36 -9.34
N ALA A 161 27.94 -20.27 -10.43
CA ALA A 161 27.48 -19.73 -11.70
C ALA A 161 28.36 -20.17 -12.86
N SER A 162 27.74 -20.38 -14.01
CA SER A 162 28.43 -20.59 -15.28
C SER A 162 28.49 -19.29 -16.09
N GLY A 163 29.46 -19.22 -16.99
CA GLY A 163 29.64 -18.08 -17.89
C GLY A 163 30.16 -16.80 -17.22
N VAL A 164 30.94 -16.91 -16.14
CA VAL A 164 31.57 -15.79 -15.44
C VAL A 164 32.88 -15.39 -16.13
N CYS A 165 33.03 -14.11 -16.50
CA CYS A 165 34.21 -13.57 -17.16
C CYS A 165 35.32 -13.18 -16.17
N SER A 166 34.94 -12.63 -15.02
CA SER A 166 35.84 -12.20 -13.95
C SER A 166 35.03 -11.91 -12.69
N PHE A 167 35.65 -12.00 -11.52
CA PHE A 167 35.02 -11.64 -10.26
C PHE A 167 35.98 -10.87 -9.35
N ALA A 168 35.43 -10.14 -8.39
CA ALA A 168 36.17 -9.46 -7.34
C ALA A 168 35.35 -9.47 -6.05
N ILE A 169 36.04 -9.57 -4.92
CA ILE A 169 35.44 -9.46 -3.59
C ILE A 169 35.84 -8.12 -3.01
N CYS A 170 34.86 -7.37 -2.49
CA CYS A 170 35.08 -6.10 -1.81
C CYS A 170 34.23 -6.05 -0.55
N ASP A 171 34.89 -6.03 0.61
CA ASP A 171 34.24 -6.15 1.92
C ASP A 171 33.27 -7.35 1.95
N ASN A 172 31.97 -7.09 2.12
CA ASN A 172 30.92 -8.10 2.16
C ASN A 172 30.22 -8.29 0.81
N PHE A 173 30.79 -7.84 -0.30
CA PHE A 173 30.19 -7.92 -1.63
C PHE A 173 31.00 -8.79 -2.59
N LEU A 174 30.29 -9.65 -3.32
CA LEU A 174 30.80 -10.35 -4.49
C LEU A 174 30.33 -9.61 -5.75
N LEU A 175 31.29 -9.18 -6.55
CA LEU A 175 31.05 -8.60 -7.86
C LEU A 175 31.55 -9.56 -8.93
N LEU A 176 30.75 -9.76 -9.97
CA LEU A 176 31.18 -10.55 -11.12
C LEU A 176 30.64 -9.99 -12.43
N THR A 177 31.37 -10.23 -13.52
CA THR A 177 30.89 -9.98 -14.87
C THR A 177 30.60 -11.30 -15.57
N THR A 178 29.59 -11.33 -16.44
CA THR A 178 29.15 -12.53 -17.14
C THR A 178 29.32 -12.39 -18.66
N HIS A 179 29.30 -13.53 -19.38
CA HIS A 179 29.24 -13.55 -20.85
C HIS A 179 27.94 -12.95 -21.38
N SER A 180 26.89 -12.87 -20.57
CA SER A 180 25.62 -12.19 -20.86
C SER A 180 25.69 -10.66 -20.75
N HIS A 181 26.89 -10.09 -20.64
CA HIS A 181 27.13 -8.64 -20.64
C HIS A 181 26.49 -7.93 -19.44
N THR A 182 26.51 -8.61 -18.29
CA THR A 182 26.02 -8.06 -17.02
C THR A 182 27.14 -8.05 -15.98
N CYS A 183 27.11 -7.04 -15.11
CA CYS A 183 27.82 -6.99 -13.85
C CYS A 183 26.81 -7.24 -12.73
N ARG A 184 27.06 -8.28 -11.93
CA ARG A 184 26.26 -8.65 -10.75
C ARG A 184 27.00 -8.19 -9.51
N CYS A 185 26.28 -7.66 -8.52
CA CYS A 185 26.83 -7.26 -7.21
C CYS A 185 25.91 -7.78 -6.10
N LEU A 186 26.39 -8.76 -5.34
CA LEU A 186 25.62 -9.48 -4.34
C LEU A 186 26.25 -9.34 -2.96
N GLN A 187 25.43 -9.12 -1.94
CA GLN A 187 25.87 -9.02 -0.56
C GLN A 187 25.98 -10.42 0.08
N LEU A 188 27.16 -10.77 0.56
CA LEU A 188 27.49 -12.12 1.06
C LEU A 188 26.98 -12.38 2.49
N SER A 189 26.77 -11.34 3.29
CA SER A 189 26.34 -11.48 4.69
C SER A 189 24.91 -11.98 4.86
N GLY A 190 24.05 -11.80 3.85
CA GLY A 190 22.62 -12.15 3.91
C GLY A 190 22.23 -13.40 3.11
N LEU A 191 23.19 -14.06 2.44
CA LEU A 191 22.92 -15.18 1.54
C LEU A 191 23.70 -16.43 1.99
N THR A 192 23.04 -17.58 1.93
CA THR A 192 23.70 -18.89 1.98
C THR A 192 24.30 -19.22 0.60
N VAL A 193 25.17 -20.22 0.51
CA VAL A 193 25.75 -20.67 -0.78
C VAL A 193 24.66 -21.00 -1.82
N LYS A 194 23.60 -21.71 -1.41
CA LYS A 194 22.44 -22.01 -2.27
C LYS A 194 21.66 -20.75 -2.65
N GLY A 195 21.51 -19.80 -1.73
CA GLY A 195 20.89 -18.51 -2.00
C GLY A 195 21.69 -17.68 -3.00
N LEU A 196 23.02 -17.71 -2.92
CA LEU A 196 23.92 -17.06 -3.86
C LEU A 196 23.81 -17.68 -5.26
N GLN A 197 23.78 -19.01 -5.35
CA GLN A 197 23.56 -19.74 -6.59
C GLN A 197 22.23 -19.37 -7.24
N ALA A 198 21.13 -19.35 -6.46
CA ALA A 198 19.81 -18.95 -6.94
C ALA A 198 19.78 -17.47 -7.39
N ALA A 199 20.43 -16.58 -6.65
CA ALA A 199 20.53 -15.17 -7.02
C ALA A 199 21.32 -14.97 -8.31
N LEU A 200 22.38 -15.74 -8.54
CA LEU A 200 23.18 -15.68 -9.76
C LEU A 200 22.47 -16.30 -10.97
N ALA A 201 21.60 -17.30 -10.76
CA ALA A 201 20.78 -17.91 -11.80
C ALA A 201 19.56 -17.06 -12.19
N SER A 202 19.16 -16.07 -11.40
CA SER A 202 18.02 -15.20 -11.69
C SER A 202 18.38 -14.11 -12.70
N ASP A 203 17.55 -13.96 -13.74
CA ASP A 203 17.72 -12.95 -14.80
C ASP A 203 17.42 -11.49 -14.35
N GLY A 204 17.06 -11.28 -13.08
CA GLY A 204 16.82 -9.95 -12.50
C GLY A 204 15.55 -9.25 -13.03
N GLY A 205 14.76 -8.67 -12.13
CA GLY A 205 13.61 -7.83 -12.51
C GLY A 205 14.03 -6.44 -13.02
N GLN A 206 13.08 -5.65 -13.56
CA GLN A 206 13.34 -4.28 -14.04
C GLN A 206 13.95 -3.33 -12.98
N ASN A 207 13.81 -3.66 -11.68
CA ASN A 207 14.34 -2.88 -10.56
C ASN A 207 15.36 -3.65 -9.71
N ASP A 208 16.00 -4.69 -10.25
CA ASP A 208 17.02 -5.43 -9.52
C ASP A 208 18.27 -4.56 -9.28
N GLU A 209 18.51 -4.17 -8.02
CA GLU A 209 19.68 -3.38 -7.62
C GLU A 209 21.01 -4.10 -7.84
N THR A 210 20.96 -5.43 -7.92
CA THR A 210 22.13 -6.32 -8.00
C THR A 210 22.58 -6.54 -9.45
N LEU A 211 21.83 -6.07 -10.45
CA LEU A 211 22.17 -6.21 -11.87
C LEU A 211 22.51 -4.86 -12.52
N ARG A 212 23.56 -4.84 -13.34
CA ARG A 212 23.86 -3.74 -14.27
C ARG A 212 24.36 -4.28 -15.60
N HIS A 213 23.86 -3.75 -16.72
CA HIS A 213 24.43 -4.07 -18.03
C HIS A 213 25.79 -3.37 -18.23
N VAL A 214 26.72 -4.09 -18.86
CA VAL A 214 28.09 -3.63 -19.19
C VAL A 214 28.41 -3.94 -20.65
N GLU A 215 29.50 -3.39 -21.18
CA GLU A 215 29.94 -3.73 -22.55
C GLU A 215 30.32 -5.21 -22.62
N ARG A 216 30.07 -5.83 -23.78
CA ARG A 216 30.42 -7.23 -24.04
C ARG A 216 31.89 -7.49 -23.75
N GLY A 217 32.17 -8.48 -22.90
CA GLY A 217 33.53 -8.90 -22.55
C GLY A 217 34.23 -8.01 -21.53
N SER A 218 33.52 -7.11 -20.85
CA SER A 218 34.08 -6.32 -19.74
C SER A 218 34.59 -7.23 -18.61
N ARG A 219 35.80 -6.94 -18.11
CA ARG A 219 36.40 -7.64 -16.97
C ARG A 219 36.63 -6.68 -15.81
N ILE A 220 36.42 -7.15 -14.58
CA ILE A 220 36.69 -6.39 -13.37
C ILE A 220 38.20 -6.37 -13.14
N VAL A 221 38.77 -5.18 -13.01
CA VAL A 221 40.18 -4.99 -12.64
C VAL A 221 40.30 -4.86 -11.13
N THR A 222 39.50 -3.97 -10.55
CA THR A 222 39.48 -3.74 -9.11
C THR A 222 38.19 -3.06 -8.67
N VAL A 223 37.86 -3.21 -7.40
CA VAL A 223 36.81 -2.49 -6.70
C VAL A 223 37.48 -1.69 -5.61
N VAL A 224 37.23 -0.38 -5.57
CA VAL A 224 37.90 0.50 -4.59
C VAL A 224 37.29 0.25 -3.20
N PRO A 225 38.08 -0.22 -2.22
CA PRO A 225 37.57 -0.47 -0.87
C PRO A 225 37.04 0.81 -0.23
N GLN A 226 35.98 0.71 0.57
CA GLN A 226 35.31 1.85 1.24
C GLN A 226 34.79 2.96 0.31
N ASP A 227 34.74 2.69 -0.99
CA ASP A 227 34.16 3.54 -2.02
C ASP A 227 33.20 2.72 -2.88
N THR A 228 32.52 3.37 -3.81
CA THR A 228 31.48 2.78 -4.67
C THR A 228 31.96 2.54 -6.10
N ARG A 229 33.24 2.82 -6.38
CA ARG A 229 33.87 2.75 -7.71
C ARG A 229 34.30 1.33 -8.05
N VAL A 230 33.89 0.87 -9.22
CA VAL A 230 34.30 -0.38 -9.85
C VAL A 230 35.02 -0.04 -11.15
N VAL A 231 36.26 -0.52 -11.30
CA VAL A 231 37.07 -0.30 -12.50
C VAL A 231 36.96 -1.53 -13.39
N LEU A 232 36.42 -1.34 -14.58
CA LEU A 232 36.28 -2.36 -15.61
C LEU A 232 37.31 -2.12 -16.72
N GLN A 233 37.84 -3.20 -17.28
CA GLN A 233 38.61 -3.18 -18.52
C GLN A 233 37.76 -3.74 -19.65
N MET A 234 37.63 -2.97 -20.72
CA MET A 234 36.96 -3.39 -21.95
C MET A 234 37.86 -4.31 -22.78
N PRO A 235 37.32 -5.12 -23.71
CA PRO A 235 38.14 -5.99 -24.57
C PRO A 235 39.18 -5.25 -25.42
N ARG A 236 38.96 -3.94 -25.65
CA ARG A 236 39.89 -3.07 -26.38
C ARG A 236 41.06 -2.55 -25.53
N GLY A 237 41.07 -2.84 -24.23
CA GLY A 237 42.07 -2.39 -23.26
C GLY A 237 41.72 -1.10 -22.51
N ASN A 238 40.66 -0.38 -22.90
CA ASN A 238 40.20 0.84 -22.23
C ASN A 238 39.70 0.54 -20.81
N LEU A 239 39.98 1.45 -19.86
CA LEU A 239 39.43 1.38 -18.51
C LEU A 239 38.18 2.26 -18.39
N GLU A 240 37.12 1.71 -17.82
CA GLU A 240 35.90 2.44 -17.46
C GLU A 240 35.68 2.33 -15.95
N THR A 241 35.38 3.46 -15.30
CA THR A 241 34.97 3.47 -13.89
C THR A 241 33.47 3.63 -13.79
N ILE A 242 32.81 2.67 -13.15
CA ILE A 242 31.37 2.69 -12.91
C ILE A 242 31.07 2.71 -11.40
N HIS A 243 29.86 3.14 -11.04
CA HIS A 243 29.33 3.02 -9.69
C HIS A 243 28.17 2.02 -9.69
N HIS A 244 28.36 0.85 -9.05
CA HIS A 244 27.30 -0.15 -9.01
C HIS A 244 26.21 0.26 -8.02
N ARG A 245 24.93 0.17 -8.41
CA ARG A 245 23.79 0.67 -7.62
C ARG A 245 23.74 0.04 -6.22
N ALA A 246 23.91 -1.28 -6.12
CA ALA A 246 24.00 -1.99 -4.84
C ALA A 246 25.07 -1.40 -3.89
N LEU A 247 26.29 -1.14 -4.36
CA LEU A 247 27.36 -0.53 -3.54
C LEU A 247 27.00 0.89 -3.11
N VAL A 248 26.44 1.69 -4.03
CA VAL A 248 26.04 3.06 -3.73
C VAL A 248 24.95 3.09 -2.66
N LEU A 249 23.91 2.26 -2.79
CA LEU A 249 22.82 2.20 -1.81
C LEU A 249 23.28 1.66 -0.46
N ALA A 250 24.15 0.66 -0.43
CA ALA A 250 24.75 0.16 0.82
C ALA A 250 25.53 1.27 1.54
N GLN A 251 26.33 2.04 0.81
CA GLN A 251 27.07 3.17 1.36
C GLN A 251 26.15 4.30 1.83
N LEU A 252 25.10 4.63 1.06
CA LEU A 252 24.11 5.64 1.44
C LEU A 252 23.38 5.26 2.72
N ARG A 253 22.93 4.01 2.86
CA ARG A 253 22.27 3.51 4.08
C ARG A 253 23.18 3.67 5.29
N LYS A 254 24.46 3.28 5.18
CA LYS A 254 25.48 3.47 6.22
C LYS A 254 25.67 4.94 6.62
N TRP A 255 25.67 5.86 5.66
CA TRP A 255 25.75 7.30 5.95
C TRP A 255 24.47 7.85 6.60
N LEU A 256 23.30 7.43 6.15
CA LEU A 256 22.02 7.86 6.74
C LEU A 256 21.85 7.33 8.17
N ASP A 257 22.22 6.07 8.43
CA ASP A 257 22.23 5.49 9.78
C ASP A 257 23.24 6.20 10.70
N GLY A 258 24.37 6.66 10.14
CA GLY A 258 25.37 7.47 10.84
C GLY A 258 25.08 8.98 10.90
N LEU A 259 23.88 9.43 10.49
CA LEU A 259 23.45 10.84 10.44
C LEU A 259 24.38 11.76 9.60
N LYS A 260 25.08 11.20 8.60
CA LYS A 260 25.95 11.93 7.65
C LYS A 260 25.16 12.37 6.43
N PHE A 261 24.25 13.32 6.64
CA PHE A 261 23.31 13.79 5.62
C PHE A 261 23.99 14.51 4.45
N ARG A 262 25.09 15.23 4.71
CA ARG A 262 25.79 15.99 3.66
C ARG A 262 26.41 15.06 2.62
N GLU A 263 27.16 14.06 3.06
CA GLU A 263 27.84 13.09 2.21
C GLU A 263 26.81 12.26 1.42
N ALA A 264 25.73 11.83 2.08
CA ALA A 264 24.62 11.16 1.42
C ALA A 264 23.98 12.05 0.33
N PHE A 265 23.64 13.29 0.65
CA PHE A 265 23.02 14.21 -0.30
C PHE A 265 23.91 14.52 -1.51
N GLU A 266 25.20 14.80 -1.29
CA GLU A 266 26.14 15.11 -2.38
C GLU A 266 26.32 13.91 -3.32
N CYS A 267 26.42 12.70 -2.77
CA CYS A 267 26.48 11.45 -3.52
C CYS A 267 25.19 11.23 -4.34
N MET A 268 24.03 11.34 -3.69
CA MET A 268 22.73 11.15 -4.34
C MET A 268 22.51 12.14 -5.46
N ARG A 269 22.85 13.42 -5.26
CA ARG A 269 22.76 14.45 -6.30
C ARG A 269 23.68 14.15 -7.48
N LYS A 270 24.94 13.75 -7.23
CA LYS A 270 25.91 13.47 -8.29
C LYS A 270 25.51 12.24 -9.13
N LEU A 271 25.03 11.19 -8.46
CA LEU A 271 24.66 9.92 -9.08
C LEU A 271 23.17 9.85 -9.48
N ARG A 272 22.42 10.95 -9.30
CA ARG A 272 20.99 11.09 -9.62
C ARG A 272 20.12 10.03 -8.94
N ILE A 273 20.43 9.72 -7.69
CA ILE A 273 19.56 8.91 -6.81
C ILE A 273 18.48 9.83 -6.24
N ASN A 274 17.25 9.34 -6.20
CA ASN A 274 16.11 10.12 -5.75
C ASN A 274 16.27 10.53 -4.28
N LEU A 275 16.27 11.85 -4.02
CA LEU A 275 16.52 12.46 -2.72
C LEU A 275 15.51 12.06 -1.63
N ASN A 276 14.34 11.55 -2.01
CA ASN A 276 13.34 11.05 -1.07
C ASN A 276 13.87 9.93 -0.17
N LEU A 277 14.89 9.17 -0.62
CA LEU A 277 15.51 8.11 0.19
C LEU A 277 16.10 8.62 1.51
N ILE A 278 16.50 9.90 1.60
CA ILE A 278 17.00 10.51 2.85
C ILE A 278 15.91 10.45 3.95
N TYR A 279 14.66 10.66 3.57
CA TYR A 279 13.51 10.55 4.47
C TYR A 279 12.99 9.11 4.54
N ASP A 280 12.75 8.48 3.39
CA ASP A 280 12.10 7.17 3.29
C ASP A 280 12.90 6.05 3.95
N HIS A 281 14.23 6.18 4.03
CA HIS A 281 15.07 5.22 4.74
C HIS A 281 14.66 5.14 6.21
N ASN A 282 14.51 6.25 6.92
CA ASN A 282 14.03 6.20 8.30
C ASN A 282 13.26 7.48 8.66
N PRO A 283 11.93 7.49 8.42
CA PRO A 283 11.11 8.67 8.66
C PRO A 283 11.22 9.22 10.08
N LYS A 284 11.29 8.34 11.10
CA LYS A 284 11.40 8.74 12.51
C LYS A 284 12.70 9.46 12.79
N VAL A 285 13.82 8.82 12.42
CA VAL A 285 15.15 9.37 12.66
C VAL A 285 15.34 10.68 11.91
N PHE A 286 14.81 10.78 10.68
CA PHE A 286 14.84 12.04 9.95
C PHE A 286 14.08 13.16 10.68
N LEU A 287 12.83 12.90 11.09
CA LEU A 287 11.99 13.90 11.76
C LEU A 287 12.56 14.37 13.11
N GLU A 288 13.23 13.48 13.85
CA GLU A 288 13.93 13.83 15.09
C GLU A 288 15.20 14.65 14.85
N ASN A 289 15.80 14.56 13.65
CA ASN A 289 17.11 15.15 13.33
C ASN A 289 17.07 16.19 12.19
N VAL A 290 15.91 16.80 11.91
CA VAL A 290 15.74 17.81 10.84
C VAL A 290 16.69 19.00 11.02
N ALA A 291 16.95 19.43 12.25
CA ALA A 291 17.89 20.52 12.54
C ALA A 291 19.32 20.18 12.09
N SER A 292 19.78 18.95 12.34
CA SER A 292 21.09 18.45 11.88
C SER A 292 21.15 18.40 10.35
N PHE A 293 20.09 17.93 9.69
CA PHE A 293 19.99 17.91 8.23
C PHE A 293 20.16 19.31 7.62
N ILE A 294 19.43 20.31 8.13
CA ILE A 294 19.51 21.71 7.65
C ILE A 294 20.92 22.28 7.88
N GLN A 295 21.49 22.05 9.08
CA GLN A 295 22.82 22.55 9.44
C GLN A 295 23.93 21.94 8.57
N GLN A 296 23.86 20.63 8.27
CA GLN A 296 24.86 19.93 7.47
C GLN A 296 24.85 20.36 6.00
N LEU A 297 23.66 20.56 5.41
CA LEU A 297 23.55 21.01 4.02
C LEU A 297 24.00 22.47 3.84
N ASN A 298 23.70 23.34 4.82
CA ASN A 298 24.06 24.77 4.88
C ASN A 298 23.90 25.52 3.53
N SER A 299 22.91 25.14 2.72
CA SER A 299 22.69 25.70 1.38
C SER A 299 21.20 25.73 1.06
N ILE A 300 20.67 26.94 0.87
CA ILE A 300 19.27 27.20 0.52
C ILE A 300 18.89 26.46 -0.77
N ASN A 301 19.79 26.45 -1.76
CA ASN A 301 19.57 25.76 -3.03
C ASN A 301 19.45 24.24 -2.85
N HIS A 302 20.23 23.63 -1.94
CA HIS A 302 20.15 22.19 -1.69
C HIS A 302 18.87 21.81 -0.95
N ILE A 303 18.45 22.63 0.02
CA ILE A 303 17.19 22.43 0.75
C ILE A 303 16.00 22.61 -0.20
N ASN A 304 16.01 23.64 -1.05
CA ASN A 304 14.99 23.84 -2.07
C ASN A 304 14.94 22.68 -3.06
N LEU A 305 16.09 22.16 -3.50
CA LEU A 305 16.14 20.98 -4.37
C LEU A 305 15.45 19.78 -3.69
N PHE A 306 15.79 19.50 -2.42
CA PHE A 306 15.14 18.45 -1.64
C PHE A 306 13.62 18.62 -1.55
N LEU A 307 13.15 19.83 -1.17
CA LEU A 307 11.71 20.14 -1.08
C LEU A 307 11.00 20.02 -2.44
N THR A 308 11.67 20.39 -3.54
CA THR A 308 11.06 20.32 -4.88
C THR A 308 10.96 18.91 -5.44
N GLU A 309 11.88 18.01 -5.06
CA GLU A 309 11.89 16.60 -5.47
C GLU A 309 11.02 15.69 -4.58
N LEU A 310 10.55 16.19 -3.45
CA LEU A 310 9.75 15.43 -2.50
C LEU A 310 8.44 14.91 -3.13
N LYS A 311 8.16 13.62 -2.95
CA LYS A 311 7.00 12.91 -3.48
C LYS A 311 6.31 12.10 -2.39
N GLU A 312 5.02 11.84 -2.58
CA GLU A 312 4.23 10.97 -1.68
C GLU A 312 4.66 9.51 -1.73
N GLU A 313 5.18 9.06 -2.87
CA GLU A 313 5.65 7.69 -3.06
C GLU A 313 6.84 7.39 -2.13
N ASP A 314 6.79 6.22 -1.48
CA ASP A 314 7.92 5.67 -0.73
C ASP A 314 8.91 5.03 -1.71
N THR A 315 10.12 5.56 -1.73
CA THR A 315 11.19 5.06 -2.60
C THR A 315 11.73 3.71 -2.13
N THR A 316 11.62 3.36 -0.85
CA THR A 316 12.09 2.07 -0.31
C THR A 316 11.16 0.90 -0.63
N SER A 317 9.87 1.17 -0.91
CA SER A 317 8.93 0.13 -1.36
C SER A 317 8.96 -0.11 -2.87
N SER A 318 9.53 0.83 -3.63
CA SER A 318 9.46 0.85 -5.10
C SER A 318 10.84 0.74 -5.75
N MET A 319 11.61 1.84 -5.74
CA MET A 319 12.87 1.96 -6.46
C MET A 319 14.08 1.39 -5.69
N TYR A 320 14.07 1.45 -4.36
CA TYR A 320 15.22 1.11 -3.52
C TYR A 320 14.88 0.10 -2.42
N PRO A 321 14.42 -1.12 -2.78
CA PRO A 321 14.02 -2.15 -1.81
C PRO A 321 15.14 -2.48 -0.82
N ARG A 322 14.75 -2.71 0.44
CA ARG A 322 15.69 -3.13 1.49
C ARG A 322 16.06 -4.62 1.31
N PRO A 323 17.36 -4.98 1.44
CA PRO A 323 17.84 -6.36 1.33
C PRO A 323 17.24 -7.28 2.39
N ASP A 324 16.99 -6.78 3.60
CA ASP A 324 16.57 -7.60 4.74
C ASP A 324 15.09 -8.01 4.67
N GLY A 325 14.36 -7.62 3.62
CA GLY A 325 12.95 -7.96 3.45
C GLY A 325 12.03 -7.41 4.55
N SER A 326 12.55 -6.70 5.55
CA SER A 326 11.76 -6.08 6.61
C SER A 326 11.02 -4.89 6.01
N PRO A 327 9.70 -4.93 5.85
CA PRO A 327 8.95 -3.73 5.55
C PRO A 327 9.19 -2.77 6.71
N VAL A 328 9.70 -1.57 6.43
CA VAL A 328 9.53 -0.47 7.39
C VAL A 328 8.03 -0.41 7.58
N GLN A 329 7.54 -0.73 8.79
CA GLN A 329 6.13 -0.59 9.09
C GLN A 329 5.73 0.81 8.63
N PRO A 330 4.77 0.96 7.69
CA PRO A 330 4.28 2.28 7.35
C PRO A 330 3.76 2.84 8.67
N GLN A 331 4.49 3.79 9.22
CA GLN A 331 3.97 4.62 10.28
C GLN A 331 2.84 5.39 9.63
N ALA A 332 1.64 4.83 9.73
CA ALA A 332 0.41 5.56 9.53
C ALA A 332 0.28 6.54 10.71
N SER A 333 1.12 7.57 10.70
CA SER A 333 0.85 8.78 11.44
C SER A 333 -0.40 9.41 10.79
N THR A 334 -1.53 9.26 11.47
CA THR A 334 -2.58 10.28 11.53
C THR A 334 -3.17 10.76 10.19
N GLY A 335 -3.34 9.92 9.18
CA GLY A 335 -3.99 10.35 7.92
C GLY A 335 -3.33 11.56 7.23
N GLN A 336 -2.11 11.92 7.65
CA GLN A 336 -1.33 13.05 7.17
C GLN A 336 -0.41 12.55 6.07
N LYS A 337 -0.33 13.32 5.00
CA LYS A 337 0.46 12.97 3.81
C LYS A 337 1.94 13.24 4.06
N LYS A 338 2.82 12.44 3.44
CA LYS A 338 4.27 12.48 3.67
C LYS A 338 4.85 13.86 3.37
N VAL A 339 4.43 14.45 2.24
CA VAL A 339 4.94 15.76 1.82
C VAL A 339 4.57 16.83 2.85
N ASP A 340 3.33 16.81 3.35
CA ASP A 340 2.87 17.80 4.32
C ASP A 340 3.64 17.71 5.64
N VAL A 341 3.87 16.49 6.16
CA VAL A 341 4.64 16.24 7.40
C VAL A 341 6.08 16.76 7.28
N VAL A 342 6.76 16.43 6.17
CA VAL A 342 8.15 16.85 5.95
C VAL A 342 8.23 18.37 5.72
N CYS A 343 7.31 18.95 4.96
CA CYS A 343 7.24 20.39 4.74
C CYS A 343 6.98 21.15 6.05
N ASP A 344 6.07 20.67 6.90
CA ASP A 344 5.78 21.29 8.20
C ASP A 344 6.97 21.17 9.17
N ALA A 345 7.64 20.02 9.22
CA ALA A 345 8.82 19.81 10.08
C ALA A 345 10.01 20.68 9.64
N LEU A 346 10.32 20.71 8.34
CA LEU A 346 11.37 21.58 7.79
C LEU A 346 11.03 23.05 8.02
N ARG A 347 9.79 23.47 7.76
CA ARG A 347 9.35 24.86 7.96
C ARG A 347 9.53 25.29 9.41
N THR A 348 8.99 24.54 10.36
CA THR A 348 9.06 24.87 11.79
C THR A 348 10.51 24.98 12.26
N THR A 349 11.37 24.08 11.79
CA THR A 349 12.80 24.11 12.12
C THR A 349 13.49 25.34 11.51
N MET A 350 13.26 25.63 10.23
CA MET A 350 13.83 26.80 9.54
C MET A 350 13.38 28.13 10.18
N GLU A 351 12.11 28.25 10.57
CA GLU A 351 11.57 29.41 11.28
C GLU A 351 12.20 29.58 12.67
N SER A 352 12.49 28.48 13.38
CA SER A 352 13.16 28.55 14.69
C SER A 352 14.65 28.91 14.60
N MET A 353 15.31 28.61 13.48
CA MET A 353 16.75 28.83 13.29
C MET A 353 17.04 30.25 12.79
N ASP A 354 16.58 30.59 11.58
CA ASP A 354 16.79 31.90 10.96
C ASP A 354 15.75 32.13 9.84
N PRO A 355 14.63 32.80 10.15
CA PRO A 355 13.58 33.10 9.18
C PRO A 355 14.06 33.89 7.95
N ASN A 356 15.04 34.78 8.13
CA ASN A 356 15.51 35.67 7.08
C ASN A 356 16.36 34.90 6.08
N LYS A 357 17.31 34.09 6.57
CA LYS A 357 18.17 33.23 5.74
C LYS A 357 17.37 32.17 4.99
N PHE A 358 16.37 31.54 5.61
CA PHE A 358 15.60 30.44 5.02
C PHE A 358 14.27 30.86 4.38
N SER A 359 14.01 32.16 4.23
CA SER A 359 12.79 32.74 3.66
C SER A 359 12.32 32.04 2.37
N LEU A 360 13.19 31.84 1.38
CA LEU A 360 12.85 31.13 0.14
C LEU A 360 12.45 29.68 0.37
N SER A 361 13.14 28.96 1.25
CA SER A 361 12.83 27.56 1.57
C SER A 361 11.54 27.41 2.38
N ILE A 362 11.23 28.37 3.24
CA ILE A 362 9.96 28.47 3.95
C ILE A 362 8.81 28.67 2.94
N LEU A 363 8.99 29.55 1.94
CA LEU A 363 8.02 29.72 0.86
C LEU A 363 7.84 28.42 0.05
N THR A 364 8.94 27.74 -0.32
CA THR A 364 8.88 26.43 -1.00
C THR A 364 8.08 25.42 -0.19
N ALA A 365 8.27 25.37 1.13
CA ALA A 365 7.56 24.43 2.00
C ALA A 365 6.04 24.67 2.01
N HIS A 366 5.57 25.93 1.97
CA HIS A 366 4.13 26.25 1.85
C HIS A 366 3.56 25.88 0.48
N VAL A 367 4.31 26.12 -0.59
CA VAL A 367 3.89 25.85 -1.98
C VAL A 367 3.87 24.35 -2.27
N LYS A 368 4.80 23.58 -1.71
CA LYS A 368 4.97 22.15 -2.02
C LYS A 368 4.02 21.23 -1.29
N LYS A 369 3.27 21.72 -0.30
CA LYS A 369 2.18 20.98 0.33
C LYS A 369 1.19 20.42 -0.68
N THR A 370 0.52 19.36 -0.29
CA THR A 370 -0.41 18.63 -1.15
C THR A 370 -1.63 19.46 -1.53
N VAL A 371 -2.01 20.40 -0.66
CA VAL A 371 -2.82 21.57 -0.99
C VAL A 371 -1.93 22.80 -0.80
N PRO A 372 -1.47 23.46 -1.88
CA PRO A 372 -0.55 24.59 -1.78
C PRO A 372 -1.13 25.75 -0.95
N GLU A 373 -0.39 26.19 0.06
CA GLU A 373 -0.78 27.29 0.95
C GLU A 373 -0.38 28.67 0.36
N LEU A 374 -0.83 28.95 -0.87
CA LEU A 374 -0.43 30.15 -1.63
C LEU A 374 -0.82 31.46 -0.95
N GLU A 375 -1.95 31.51 -0.23
CA GLU A 375 -2.37 32.70 0.53
C GLU A 375 -1.37 33.04 1.63
N ILE A 376 -0.89 32.03 2.36
CA ILE A 376 0.08 32.21 3.45
C ILE A 376 1.44 32.63 2.87
N ALA A 377 1.85 32.01 1.75
CA ALA A 377 3.07 32.39 1.06
C ALA A 377 3.04 33.85 0.59
N LEU A 378 1.92 34.29 0.00
CA LEU A 378 1.75 35.68 -0.45
C LEU A 378 1.65 36.67 0.72
N GLN A 379 1.03 36.28 1.83
CA GLN A 379 1.01 37.08 3.05
C GLN A 379 2.44 37.30 3.59
N LYS A 380 3.29 36.27 3.57
CA LYS A 380 4.72 36.42 3.94
C LYS A 380 5.48 37.33 2.97
N VAL A 381 5.18 37.30 1.67
CA VAL A 381 5.76 38.25 0.71
C VAL A 381 5.30 39.68 0.99
N HIS A 382 4.04 39.87 1.39
CA HIS A 382 3.53 41.17 1.83
C HIS A 382 4.23 41.66 3.11
N GLU A 383 4.43 40.80 4.10
CA GLU A 383 5.18 41.12 5.32
C GLU A 383 6.63 41.54 5.03
N LEU A 384 7.30 40.88 4.07
CA LEU A 384 8.64 41.27 3.59
C LEU A 384 8.67 42.62 2.88
N ARG A 385 7.55 43.09 2.36
CA ARG A 385 7.42 44.42 1.73
C ARG A 385 7.25 45.50 2.79
N GLU A 386 6.38 45.27 3.77
CA GLU A 386 6.14 46.20 4.88
C GLU A 386 7.36 46.31 5.80
N ASN A 387 8.03 45.18 6.07
CA ASN A 387 9.21 45.08 6.93
C ASN A 387 10.40 44.47 6.16
N PRO A 388 11.07 45.24 5.29
CA PRO A 388 12.22 44.73 4.53
C PRO A 388 13.38 44.38 5.47
N PRO A 389 14.06 43.24 5.25
CA PRO A 389 15.17 42.83 6.12
C PRO A 389 16.36 43.79 6.01
N GLU A 390 16.84 44.31 7.15
CA GLU A 390 17.96 45.26 7.20
C GLU A 390 19.34 44.59 7.00
N ALA A 391 19.44 43.26 7.15
CA ALA A 391 20.69 42.53 7.08
C ALA A 391 21.15 42.28 5.62
N PRO A 392 22.45 42.44 5.30
CA PRO A 392 22.99 42.11 3.97
C PRO A 392 22.89 40.60 3.73
N GLY A 393 21.91 40.19 2.92
CA GLY A 393 21.57 38.79 2.63
C GLY A 393 20.11 38.42 2.87
N GLY A 394 19.29 39.34 3.39
CA GLY A 394 17.84 39.16 3.47
C GLY A 394 17.17 39.21 2.09
N VAL A 395 16.13 38.39 1.91
CA VAL A 395 15.41 38.28 0.63
C VAL A 395 14.36 39.37 0.53
N SER A 396 14.39 40.14 -0.55
CA SER A 396 13.38 41.17 -0.81
C SER A 396 12.05 40.55 -1.26
N ALA A 397 10.94 41.28 -1.07
CA ALA A 397 9.64 40.87 -1.58
C ALA A 397 9.65 40.59 -3.10
N GLU A 398 10.44 41.36 -3.87
CA GLU A 398 10.57 41.14 -5.32
C GLU A 398 11.30 39.84 -5.67
N GLU A 399 12.35 39.49 -4.94
CA GLU A 399 13.10 38.24 -5.15
C GLU A 399 12.27 37.03 -4.74
N ALA A 400 11.56 37.12 -3.62
CA ALA A 400 10.62 36.11 -3.17
C ALA A 400 9.52 35.86 -4.20
N LEU A 401 8.95 36.94 -4.77
CA LEU A 401 7.93 36.84 -5.80
C LEU A 401 8.46 36.26 -7.11
N LYS A 402 9.64 36.69 -7.58
CA LYS A 402 10.32 36.08 -8.74
C LYS A 402 10.57 34.59 -8.52
N TYR A 403 10.96 34.19 -7.32
CA TYR A 403 11.16 32.79 -6.97
C TYR A 403 9.85 31.99 -7.00
N LEU A 404 8.76 32.51 -6.43
CA LEU A 404 7.44 31.87 -6.46
C LEU A 404 6.91 31.67 -7.88
N LEU A 405 7.16 32.62 -8.80
CA LEU A 405 6.80 32.51 -10.21
C LEU A 405 7.47 31.32 -10.93
N PHE A 406 8.60 30.80 -10.42
CA PHE A 406 9.20 29.57 -10.94
C PHE A 406 8.53 28.30 -10.42
N LEU A 407 7.85 28.37 -9.27
CA LEU A 407 7.24 27.21 -8.60
C LEU A 407 5.74 27.05 -8.88
N VAL A 408 5.05 28.16 -9.15
CA VAL A 408 3.59 28.24 -9.22
C VAL A 408 3.16 28.86 -10.55
N ASN A 409 2.01 28.44 -11.08
CA ASN A 409 1.43 29.06 -12.26
C ASN A 409 1.12 30.54 -12.02
N VAL A 410 1.47 31.39 -12.99
CA VAL A 410 1.22 32.84 -12.99
C VAL A 410 -0.25 33.18 -12.68
N ASN A 411 -1.19 32.47 -13.29
CA ASN A 411 -2.61 32.75 -13.12
C ASN A 411 -3.08 32.43 -11.70
N ASP A 412 -2.65 31.30 -11.15
CA ASP A 412 -2.97 30.90 -9.78
C ASP A 412 -2.40 31.92 -8.78
N LEU A 413 -1.16 32.36 -8.97
CA LEU A 413 -0.54 33.36 -8.11
C LEU A 413 -1.28 34.70 -8.15
N TYR A 414 -1.72 35.15 -9.33
CA TYR A 414 -2.53 36.35 -9.49
C TYR A 414 -3.91 36.20 -8.82
N GLU A 415 -4.62 35.10 -9.05
CA GLU A 415 -5.92 34.83 -8.42
C GLU A 415 -5.82 34.76 -6.88
N HIS A 416 -4.79 34.10 -6.35
CA HIS A 416 -4.55 34.07 -4.91
C HIS A 416 -4.13 35.43 -4.34
N SER A 417 -3.43 36.27 -5.11
CA SER A 417 -3.11 37.64 -4.69
C SER A 417 -4.37 38.50 -4.55
N LEU A 418 -5.35 38.37 -5.46
CA LEU A 418 -6.64 39.05 -5.32
C LEU A 418 -7.35 38.66 -4.01
N GLY A 419 -7.19 37.40 -3.61
CA GLY A 419 -7.73 36.85 -2.36
C GLY A 419 -7.15 37.44 -1.07
N THR A 420 -6.04 38.18 -1.13
CA THR A 420 -5.46 38.92 0.01
C THR A 420 -6.16 40.26 0.25
N TYR A 421 -6.92 40.74 -0.74
CA TYR A 421 -7.55 42.06 -0.77
C TYR A 421 -6.58 43.25 -0.75
N ASP A 422 -5.26 43.02 -0.92
CA ASP A 422 -4.26 44.06 -1.09
C ASP A 422 -3.98 44.30 -2.59
N PHE A 423 -4.45 45.46 -3.09
CA PHE A 423 -4.30 45.83 -4.49
C PHE A 423 -2.85 46.12 -4.90
N ASP A 424 -2.00 46.55 -3.97
CA ASP A 424 -0.60 46.83 -4.29
C ASP A 424 0.18 45.53 -4.54
N LEU A 425 -0.07 44.51 -3.71
CA LEU A 425 0.47 43.17 -3.91
C LEU A 425 -0.02 42.57 -5.24
N VAL A 426 -1.30 42.73 -5.56
CA VAL A 426 -1.88 42.26 -6.84
C VAL A 426 -1.20 42.92 -8.04
N LEU A 427 -0.98 44.24 -7.98
CA LEU A 427 -0.27 44.98 -9.03
C LEU A 427 1.16 44.49 -9.19
N MET A 428 1.87 44.29 -8.08
CA MET A 428 3.24 43.76 -8.10
C MET A 428 3.30 42.37 -8.74
N VAL A 429 2.38 41.47 -8.39
CA VAL A 429 2.27 40.13 -8.99
C VAL A 429 2.00 40.25 -10.49
N ALA A 430 1.04 41.08 -10.90
CA ALA A 430 0.66 41.25 -12.31
C ALA A 430 1.78 41.83 -13.17
N GLU A 431 2.52 42.82 -12.66
CA GLU A 431 3.67 43.42 -13.33
C GLU A 431 4.82 42.42 -13.51
N LYS A 432 5.19 41.72 -12.44
CA LYS A 432 6.30 40.75 -12.48
C LYS A 432 5.94 39.49 -13.26
N SER A 433 4.65 39.18 -13.40
CA SER A 433 4.17 38.03 -14.15
C SER A 433 3.89 38.31 -15.63
N GLN A 434 4.18 39.53 -16.12
CA GLN A 434 3.97 39.95 -17.52
C GLN A 434 2.52 39.78 -18.02
N LYS A 435 1.52 39.91 -17.14
CA LYS A 435 0.12 39.95 -17.57
C LYS A 435 -0.17 41.24 -18.33
N ASP A 436 -1.06 41.18 -19.33
CA ASP A 436 -1.43 42.38 -20.09
C ASP A 436 -2.15 43.37 -19.16
N PRO A 437 -1.63 44.61 -19.00
CA PRO A 437 -2.29 45.67 -18.22
C PRO A 437 -3.74 45.93 -18.64
N LYS A 438 -4.09 45.70 -19.90
CA LYS A 438 -5.47 45.87 -20.39
C LYS A 438 -6.43 44.83 -19.82
N GLU A 439 -5.94 43.67 -19.39
CA GLU A 439 -6.78 42.60 -18.83
C GLU A 439 -7.11 42.83 -17.35
N TYR A 440 -6.15 43.32 -16.55
CA TYR A 440 -6.35 43.46 -15.11
C TYR A 440 -6.67 44.89 -14.65
N LEU A 441 -6.12 45.94 -15.26
CA LEU A 441 -6.33 47.32 -14.78
C LEU A 441 -7.80 47.77 -14.78
N PRO A 442 -8.63 47.49 -15.82
CA PRO A 442 -10.04 47.85 -15.80
C PRO A 442 -10.79 47.18 -14.64
N PHE A 443 -10.47 45.91 -14.38
CA PHE A 443 -11.07 45.14 -13.30
C PHE A 443 -10.65 45.65 -11.92
N LEU A 444 -9.37 45.97 -11.71
CA LEU A 444 -8.91 46.55 -10.43
C LEU A 444 -9.50 47.94 -10.18
N ASN A 445 -9.62 48.77 -11.22
CA ASN A 445 -10.24 50.09 -11.10
C ASN A 445 -11.74 50.00 -10.77
N MET A 446 -12.45 49.04 -11.37
CA MET A 446 -13.83 48.72 -11.00
C MET A 446 -13.92 48.26 -9.54
N LEU A 447 -13.03 47.39 -9.08
CA LEU A 447 -13.05 46.93 -7.69
C LEU A 447 -12.78 48.07 -6.71
N LYS A 448 -11.85 48.97 -7.01
CA LYS A 448 -11.51 50.13 -6.16
C LYS A 448 -12.66 51.14 -5.98
N SER A 449 -13.66 51.16 -6.86
CA SER A 449 -14.82 52.05 -6.74
C SER A 449 -15.96 51.49 -5.87
N LEU A 450 -15.89 50.21 -5.48
CA LEU A 450 -16.92 49.55 -4.67
C LEU A 450 -16.70 49.77 -3.17
N GLU A 451 -17.79 49.68 -2.40
CA GLU A 451 -17.74 49.65 -0.92
C GLU A 451 -16.93 48.42 -0.44
N PRO A 452 -16.16 48.51 0.66
CA PRO A 452 -15.21 47.45 1.05
C PRO A 452 -15.78 46.03 1.19
N ASN A 453 -16.97 45.84 1.75
CA ASN A 453 -17.58 44.51 1.87
C ASN A 453 -18.08 44.00 0.52
N TYR A 454 -18.72 44.87 -0.27
CA TYR A 454 -19.20 44.51 -1.61
C TYR A 454 -18.03 44.25 -2.59
N GLN A 455 -16.93 44.97 -2.44
CA GLN A 455 -15.67 44.75 -3.13
C GLN A 455 -15.13 43.34 -2.84
N ARG A 456 -15.00 42.97 -1.56
CA ARG A 456 -14.53 41.64 -1.14
C ARG A 456 -15.46 40.52 -1.59
N TYR A 457 -16.77 40.73 -1.54
CA TYR A 457 -17.75 39.82 -2.13
C TYR A 457 -17.51 39.61 -3.63
N THR A 458 -17.33 40.69 -4.39
CA THR A 458 -17.10 40.64 -5.84
C THR A 458 -15.81 39.88 -6.17
N ILE A 459 -14.74 40.12 -5.40
CA ILE A 459 -13.47 39.40 -5.51
C ILE A 459 -13.67 37.91 -5.21
N ASP A 460 -14.22 37.55 -4.05
CA ASP A 460 -14.38 36.15 -3.67
C ASP A 460 -15.36 35.41 -4.58
N ARG A 461 -16.38 36.09 -5.12
CA ARG A 461 -17.27 35.53 -6.14
C ARG A 461 -16.52 35.24 -7.44
N HIS A 462 -15.65 36.16 -7.88
CA HIS A 462 -14.80 35.96 -9.06
C HIS A 462 -13.83 34.78 -8.87
N LEU A 463 -13.23 34.67 -7.68
CA LEU A 463 -12.33 33.58 -7.29
C LEU A 463 -13.07 32.27 -6.96
N LYS A 464 -14.40 32.21 -7.13
CA LYS A 464 -15.26 31.05 -6.81
C LYS A 464 -15.20 30.62 -5.34
N ARG A 465 -14.82 31.52 -4.43
CA ARG A 465 -14.78 31.35 -2.98
C ARG A 465 -16.13 31.71 -2.36
N TYR A 466 -17.18 31.04 -2.82
CA TYR A 466 -18.57 31.42 -2.53
C TYR A 466 -18.90 31.47 -1.03
N ARG A 467 -18.24 30.65 -0.21
CA ARG A 467 -18.36 30.67 1.26
C ARG A 467 -17.90 31.99 1.87
N LYS A 468 -16.68 32.45 1.53
CA LYS A 468 -16.14 33.75 1.98
C LYS A 468 -16.96 34.90 1.38
N ALA A 469 -17.33 34.78 0.09
CA ALA A 469 -18.16 35.77 -0.60
C ALA A 469 -19.50 36.01 0.11
N LEU A 470 -20.16 34.94 0.58
CA LEU A 470 -21.41 35.00 1.32
C LEU A 470 -21.26 35.76 2.65
N VAL A 471 -20.15 35.56 3.37
CA VAL A 471 -19.85 36.27 4.63
C VAL A 471 -19.74 37.78 4.38
N HIS A 472 -19.04 38.20 3.33
CA HIS A 472 -18.91 39.63 3.01
C HIS A 472 -20.24 40.22 2.55
N LEU A 473 -20.98 39.51 1.68
CA LEU A 473 -22.28 39.97 1.19
C LEU A 473 -23.31 40.13 2.32
N SER A 474 -23.26 39.28 3.35
CA SER A 474 -24.13 39.40 4.53
C SER A 474 -23.93 40.70 5.32
N LYS A 475 -22.80 41.39 5.14
CA LYS A 475 -22.46 42.64 5.81
C LYS A 475 -22.80 43.89 4.98
N CYS A 476 -23.19 43.74 3.72
CA CYS A 476 -23.47 44.86 2.81
C CYS A 476 -24.83 45.54 3.03
N GLY A 477 -25.59 45.18 4.07
CA GLY A 477 -26.91 45.76 4.34
C GLY A 477 -28.07 44.93 3.81
N GLN A 478 -29.31 45.39 4.08
CA GLN A 478 -30.52 44.63 3.76
C GLN A 478 -30.92 44.73 2.28
N GLU A 479 -30.53 45.80 1.59
CA GLU A 479 -30.78 45.98 0.15
C GLU A 479 -30.23 44.83 -0.72
N HIS A 480 -29.13 44.20 -0.29
CA HIS A 480 -28.48 43.10 -1.01
C HIS A 480 -28.96 41.70 -0.59
N PHE A 481 -29.97 41.59 0.27
CA PHE A 481 -30.45 40.28 0.75
C PHE A 481 -31.02 39.41 -0.38
N THR A 482 -31.58 40.01 -1.42
CA THR A 482 -32.03 39.29 -2.63
C THR A 482 -30.87 38.60 -3.33
N GLU A 483 -29.72 39.26 -3.44
CA GLU A 483 -28.48 38.68 -3.98
C GLU A 483 -27.93 37.57 -3.08
N VAL A 484 -28.02 37.73 -1.76
CA VAL A 484 -27.67 36.67 -0.79
C VAL A 484 -28.50 35.42 -1.06
N LEU A 485 -29.82 35.57 -1.17
CA LEU A 485 -30.72 34.44 -1.42
C LEU A 485 -30.42 33.75 -2.76
N GLN A 486 -30.12 34.53 -3.80
CA GLN A 486 -29.73 34.01 -5.10
C GLN A 486 -28.43 33.22 -5.03
N LEU A 487 -27.37 33.79 -4.43
CA LEU A 487 -26.07 33.14 -4.27
C LEU A 487 -26.20 31.83 -3.49
N VAL A 488 -26.99 31.82 -2.41
CA VAL A 488 -27.24 30.64 -1.59
C VAL A 488 -27.96 29.54 -2.37
N LYS A 489 -28.95 29.90 -3.20
CA LYS A 489 -29.67 28.94 -4.05
C LYS A 489 -28.76 28.36 -5.14
N GLU A 490 -27.99 29.20 -5.82
CA GLU A 490 -27.07 28.79 -6.90
C GLU A 490 -25.95 27.87 -6.38
N GLN A 491 -25.35 28.22 -5.24
CA GLN A 491 -24.17 27.54 -4.68
C GLN A 491 -24.50 26.55 -3.55
N LYS A 492 -25.79 26.39 -3.22
CA LYS A 492 -26.32 25.50 -2.18
C LYS A 492 -25.72 25.74 -0.77
N LEU A 493 -25.46 27.01 -0.42
CA LEU A 493 -24.79 27.41 0.84
C LEU A 493 -25.76 27.66 2.00
N TYR A 494 -26.84 26.87 2.11
CA TYR A 494 -27.93 27.15 3.05
C TYR A 494 -27.51 27.10 4.52
N SER A 495 -26.72 26.11 4.91
CA SER A 495 -26.28 25.93 6.30
C SER A 495 -25.35 27.04 6.78
N GLU A 496 -24.47 27.52 5.92
CA GLU A 496 -23.57 28.63 6.19
C GLU A 496 -24.34 29.95 6.27
N ALA A 497 -25.28 30.17 5.35
CA ALA A 497 -26.15 31.35 5.36
C ALA A 497 -26.95 31.47 6.66
N LEU A 498 -27.54 30.36 7.14
CA LEU A 498 -28.31 30.34 8.38
C LEU A 498 -27.48 30.68 9.63
N ARG A 499 -26.14 30.48 9.61
CA ARG A 499 -25.27 30.88 10.73
C ARG A 499 -24.99 32.37 10.78
N LEU A 500 -25.18 33.08 9.67
CA LEU A 500 -24.87 34.51 9.55
C LEU A 500 -26.01 35.42 10.03
N TYR A 501 -27.25 34.91 10.04
CA TYR A 501 -28.43 35.68 10.42
C TYR A 501 -29.01 35.19 11.76
N PRO A 502 -29.47 36.10 12.64
CA PRO A 502 -30.17 35.72 13.88
C PRO A 502 -31.44 34.92 13.61
N ALA A 503 -31.76 33.96 14.48
CA ALA A 503 -32.91 33.06 14.30
C ALA A 503 -34.27 33.79 14.20
N ASP A 504 -34.43 34.90 14.92
CA ASP A 504 -35.68 35.69 14.95
C ASP A 504 -35.83 36.65 13.75
N SER A 505 -34.84 36.70 12.87
CA SER A 505 -34.85 37.63 11.73
C SER A 505 -35.74 37.14 10.58
N PRO A 506 -36.43 38.05 9.86
CA PRO A 506 -37.20 37.66 8.67
C PRO A 506 -36.31 37.03 7.60
N GLN A 507 -35.04 37.46 7.50
CA GLN A 507 -34.04 36.88 6.62
C GLN A 507 -33.79 35.39 6.91
N TYR A 508 -33.66 35.02 8.18
CA TYR A 508 -33.49 33.62 8.60
C TYR A 508 -34.71 32.77 8.24
N LYS A 509 -35.92 33.32 8.37
CA LYS A 509 -37.16 32.65 7.92
C LYS A 509 -37.13 32.39 6.41
N PHE A 510 -36.80 33.39 5.59
CA PHE A 510 -36.72 33.22 4.13
C PHE A 510 -35.66 32.19 3.71
N LEU A 511 -34.47 32.24 4.31
CA LEU A 511 -33.40 31.26 4.05
C LEU A 511 -33.80 29.85 4.47
N SER A 512 -34.48 29.70 5.61
CA SER A 512 -34.95 28.40 6.09
C SER A 512 -36.04 27.81 5.20
N CYS A 513 -36.98 28.63 4.71
CA CYS A 513 -37.98 28.21 3.73
C CYS A 513 -37.34 27.76 2.41
N ALA A 514 -36.38 28.53 1.89
CA ALA A 514 -35.65 28.16 0.68
C ALA A 514 -34.82 26.88 0.86
N TYR A 515 -34.23 26.69 2.05
CA TYR A 515 -33.50 25.47 2.36
C TYR A 515 -34.44 24.26 2.42
N ALA A 516 -35.62 24.42 3.02
CA ALA A 516 -36.62 23.36 3.07
C ALA A 516 -37.14 22.97 1.68
N GLU A 517 -37.39 23.93 0.79
CA GLU A 517 -37.73 23.67 -0.62
C GLU A 517 -36.67 22.81 -1.30
N HIS A 518 -35.40 23.21 -1.17
CA HIS A 518 -34.28 22.45 -1.72
C HIS A 518 -34.18 21.03 -1.11
N LEU A 519 -34.45 20.85 0.19
CA LEU A 519 -34.45 19.52 0.81
C LEU A 519 -35.57 18.63 0.30
N VAL A 520 -36.77 19.20 0.06
CA VAL A 520 -37.90 18.48 -0.55
C VAL A 520 -37.55 18.04 -1.97
N GLU A 521 -36.91 18.90 -2.78
CA GLU A 521 -36.42 18.55 -4.12
C GLU A 521 -35.38 17.41 -4.10
N GLN A 522 -34.54 17.35 -3.07
CA GLN A 522 -33.53 16.28 -2.87
C GLN A 522 -34.12 14.99 -2.27
N GLN A 523 -35.45 14.81 -2.29
CA GLN A 523 -36.15 13.68 -1.68
C GLN A 523 -35.97 13.55 -0.16
N ARG A 524 -35.51 14.60 0.53
CA ARG A 524 -35.39 14.67 2.01
C ARG A 524 -36.54 15.50 2.59
N ALA A 525 -37.76 15.11 2.25
CA ALA A 525 -38.96 15.85 2.60
C ALA A 525 -39.23 15.93 4.12
N GLU A 526 -38.79 14.94 4.91
CA GLU A 526 -38.93 14.99 6.37
C GLU A 526 -38.15 16.15 7.00
N GLU A 527 -36.88 16.31 6.62
CA GLU A 527 -36.04 17.41 7.11
C GLU A 527 -36.54 18.78 6.63
N GLY A 528 -37.02 18.85 5.39
CA GLY A 528 -37.68 20.05 4.88
C GLY A 528 -38.94 20.40 5.69
N GLY A 529 -39.75 19.39 6.04
CA GLY A 529 -40.93 19.56 6.90
C GLY A 529 -40.59 20.11 8.27
N LEU A 530 -39.52 19.61 8.91
CA LEU A 530 -39.06 20.09 10.22
C LEU A 530 -38.66 21.58 10.18
N LEU A 531 -37.92 21.99 9.13
CA LEU A 531 -37.53 23.38 8.96
C LEU A 531 -38.73 24.30 8.72
N LEU A 532 -39.67 23.89 7.85
CA LEU A 532 -40.90 24.66 7.59
C LEU A 532 -41.75 24.81 8.85
N TRP A 533 -41.88 23.74 9.62
CA TRP A 533 -42.66 23.78 10.86
C TRP A 533 -42.04 24.73 11.87
N ARG A 534 -40.72 24.65 12.06
CA ARG A 534 -39.96 25.58 12.93
C ARG A 534 -40.07 27.04 12.50
N CYS A 535 -40.23 27.31 11.20
CA CYS A 535 -40.37 28.66 10.64
C CYS A 535 -41.78 29.24 10.71
N GLY A 536 -42.72 28.51 11.32
CA GLY A 536 -44.11 28.93 11.43
C GLY A 536 -44.91 28.79 10.12
N GLU A 537 -44.55 27.83 9.27
CA GLU A 537 -45.26 27.51 8.02
C GLU A 537 -45.92 26.11 8.11
N PRO A 538 -46.96 25.93 8.95
CA PRO A 538 -47.50 24.61 9.27
C PRO A 538 -48.16 23.92 8.08
N VAL A 539 -48.80 24.66 7.17
CA VAL A 539 -49.47 24.08 5.98
C VAL A 539 -48.47 23.42 5.04
N ARG A 540 -47.34 24.09 4.79
CA ARG A 540 -46.26 23.55 3.94
C ARG A 540 -45.52 22.41 4.62
N ALA A 541 -45.33 22.50 5.95
CA ALA A 541 -44.76 21.42 6.74
C ALA A 541 -45.62 20.16 6.70
N LEU A 542 -46.94 20.29 6.80
CA LEU A 542 -47.88 19.17 6.69
C LEU A 542 -47.74 18.44 5.35
N GLN A 543 -47.67 19.18 4.24
CA GLN A 543 -47.46 18.58 2.92
C GLN A 543 -46.14 17.80 2.83
N ALA A 544 -45.07 18.34 3.41
CA ALA A 544 -43.75 17.70 3.43
C ALA A 544 -43.71 16.45 4.34
N PHE A 545 -44.40 16.45 5.49
CA PHE A 545 -44.51 15.27 6.35
C PHE A 545 -45.40 14.18 5.73
N THR A 546 -46.46 14.56 5.03
CA THR A 546 -47.35 13.63 4.32
C THR A 546 -46.68 13.00 3.09
N SER A 547 -45.76 13.71 2.42
CA SER A 547 -44.97 13.13 1.33
C SER A 547 -43.85 12.22 1.83
N SER A 548 -43.25 12.52 2.99
CA SER A 548 -42.20 11.69 3.61
C SER A 548 -42.72 10.53 4.46
N SER A 549 -44.04 10.35 4.61
CA SER A 549 -44.65 9.33 5.48
C SER A 549 -44.22 9.45 6.96
N SER A 550 -43.83 10.65 7.39
CA SER A 550 -43.52 10.98 8.79
C SER A 550 -44.82 11.29 9.53
N TRP A 551 -45.65 10.26 9.73
CA TRP A 551 -47.04 10.41 10.16
C TRP A 551 -47.18 11.06 11.54
N ARG A 552 -46.25 10.82 12.48
CA ARG A 552 -46.29 11.43 13.81
C ARG A 552 -46.20 12.94 13.73
N ASN A 553 -45.25 13.44 12.92
CA ASN A 553 -45.07 14.87 12.68
C ASN A 553 -46.25 15.44 11.89
N ALA A 554 -46.76 14.72 10.88
CA ALA A 554 -47.93 15.12 10.11
C ALA A 554 -49.17 15.32 11.01
N ILE A 555 -49.45 14.38 11.92
CA ILE A 555 -50.58 14.48 12.85
C ILE A 555 -50.37 15.60 13.87
N CYS A 556 -49.15 15.77 14.41
CA CYS A 556 -48.85 16.86 15.34
C CYS A 556 -49.08 18.24 14.69
N VAL A 557 -48.62 18.41 13.44
CA VAL A 557 -48.86 19.64 12.67
C VAL A 557 -50.34 19.81 12.34
N ALA A 558 -51.02 18.73 11.95
CA ALA A 558 -52.45 18.75 11.66
C ALA A 558 -53.29 19.15 12.88
N GLN A 559 -52.89 18.79 14.10
CA GLN A 559 -53.58 19.24 15.31
C GLN A 559 -53.35 20.72 15.65
N GLN A 560 -52.25 21.31 15.19
CA GLN A 560 -52.00 22.76 15.34
C GLN A 560 -52.76 23.60 14.31
N ILE A 561 -53.16 22.99 13.19
CA ILE A 561 -54.04 23.60 12.20
C ILE A 561 -55.49 23.32 12.65
N PRO A 562 -56.44 24.28 12.54
CA PRO A 562 -57.85 24.03 12.88
C PRO A 562 -58.53 23.15 11.82
N LEU A 563 -58.12 21.89 11.72
CA LEU A 563 -58.68 20.88 10.81
C LEU A 563 -59.95 20.27 11.43
N PRO A 564 -61.07 20.20 10.68
CA PRO A 564 -62.26 19.44 11.08
C PRO A 564 -61.93 17.96 11.34
N PRO A 565 -62.68 17.27 12.23
CA PRO A 565 -62.42 15.88 12.55
C PRO A 565 -62.50 14.95 11.33
N ASP A 566 -63.36 15.26 10.37
CA ASP A 566 -63.49 14.48 9.13
C ASP A 566 -62.25 14.58 8.24
N GLN A 567 -61.60 15.75 8.18
CA GLN A 567 -60.38 15.95 7.41
C GLN A 567 -59.17 15.29 8.08
N LEU A 568 -59.12 15.25 9.41
CA LEU A 568 -58.11 14.51 10.15
C LEU A 568 -58.25 13.00 9.92
N ALA A 569 -59.49 12.49 9.88
CA ALA A 569 -59.76 11.09 9.58
C ALA A 569 -59.37 10.72 8.14
N LEU A 570 -59.59 11.60 7.17
CA LEU A 570 -59.12 11.40 5.79
C LEU A 570 -57.57 11.38 5.71
N LEU A 571 -56.90 12.35 6.34
CA LEU A 571 -55.44 12.38 6.41
C LEU A 571 -54.87 11.11 7.06
N ALA A 572 -55.50 10.61 8.13
CA ALA A 572 -55.09 9.39 8.79
C ALA A 572 -55.22 8.16 7.88
N ARG A 573 -56.29 8.07 7.07
CA ARG A 573 -56.47 7.01 6.07
C ARG A 573 -55.42 7.07 4.97
N ASP A 574 -55.19 8.26 4.39
CA ASP A 574 -54.19 8.45 3.33
C ASP A 574 -52.77 8.08 3.81
N LEU A 575 -52.43 8.45 5.06
CA LEU A 575 -51.15 8.08 5.67
C LEU A 575 -51.07 6.57 5.98
N ALA A 576 -52.16 5.97 6.46
CA ALA A 576 -52.22 4.54 6.72
C ALA A 576 -52.04 3.71 5.44
N GLU A 577 -52.62 4.13 4.32
CA GLU A 577 -52.43 3.50 3.00
C GLU A 577 -50.95 3.53 2.59
N LYS A 578 -50.31 4.71 2.63
CA LYS A 578 -48.87 4.85 2.33
C LYS A 578 -47.97 4.03 3.25
N LEU A 579 -48.31 3.93 4.54
CA LEU A 579 -47.56 3.12 5.49
C LEU A 579 -47.75 1.61 5.23
N THR A 580 -48.94 1.21 4.78
CA THR A 580 -49.24 -0.17 4.39
C THR A 580 -48.43 -0.56 3.15
N GLU A 581 -48.32 0.30 2.14
CA GLU A 581 -47.44 0.11 0.97
C GLU A 581 -45.96 -0.06 1.38
N GLN A 582 -45.53 0.62 2.43
CA GLN A 582 -44.17 0.51 3.01
C GLN A 582 -44.00 -0.69 3.96
N ARG A 583 -45.00 -1.56 4.11
CA ARG A 583 -45.04 -2.71 5.04
C ARG A 583 -44.94 -2.32 6.53
N ARG A 584 -45.29 -1.08 6.89
CA ARG A 584 -45.32 -0.57 8.27
C ARG A 584 -46.72 -0.71 8.89
N TYR A 585 -47.19 -1.96 8.96
CA TYR A 585 -48.57 -2.29 9.31
C TYR A 585 -48.98 -1.90 10.73
N SER A 586 -48.08 -1.99 11.72
CA SER A 586 -48.34 -1.58 13.10
C SER A 586 -48.67 -0.08 13.21
N GLU A 587 -47.95 0.74 12.46
CA GLU A 587 -48.12 2.20 12.47
C GLU A 587 -49.38 2.61 11.69
N ALA A 588 -49.67 1.92 10.58
CA ALA A 588 -50.91 2.10 9.82
C ALA A 588 -52.16 1.77 10.66
N ALA A 589 -52.14 0.64 11.36
CA ALA A 589 -53.25 0.24 12.23
C ALA A 589 -53.49 1.22 13.37
N LEU A 590 -52.42 1.76 13.98
CA LEU A 590 -52.54 2.79 15.01
C LEU A 590 -53.23 4.06 14.49
N LEU A 591 -52.87 4.50 13.27
CA LEU A 591 -53.52 5.65 12.63
C LEU A 591 -55.02 5.41 12.39
N LEU A 592 -55.36 4.24 11.86
CA LEU A 592 -56.74 3.85 11.56
C LEU A 592 -57.59 3.74 12.83
N ASP A 593 -57.07 3.11 13.88
CA ASP A 593 -57.78 2.94 15.15
C ASP A 593 -57.95 4.28 15.89
N GLN A 594 -56.85 5.00 16.13
CA GLN A 594 -56.87 6.18 17.02
C GLN A 594 -57.43 7.43 16.35
N TYR A 595 -57.16 7.65 15.06
CA TYR A 595 -57.48 8.90 14.37
C TYR A 595 -58.63 8.75 13.36
N ALA A 596 -58.66 7.67 12.57
CA ALA A 596 -59.77 7.43 11.65
C ALA A 596 -60.99 6.76 12.31
N LYS A 597 -60.81 6.22 13.54
CA LYS A 597 -61.81 5.44 14.30
C LYS A 597 -62.35 4.24 13.52
N ASP A 598 -61.50 3.67 12.68
CA ASP A 598 -61.81 2.55 11.79
C ASP A 598 -61.17 1.27 12.31
N CYS A 599 -61.83 0.67 13.30
CA CYS A 599 -61.29 -0.49 14.02
C CYS A 599 -61.18 -1.75 13.13
N GLU A 600 -62.03 -1.90 12.12
CA GLU A 600 -62.06 -3.07 11.25
C GLU A 600 -60.84 -3.05 10.31
N GLU A 601 -60.62 -1.95 9.61
CA GLU A 601 -59.43 -1.74 8.77
C GLU A 601 -58.12 -1.79 9.57
N ALA A 602 -58.12 -1.26 10.81
CA ALA A 602 -56.96 -1.35 11.70
C ALA A 602 -56.60 -2.82 12.03
N ILE A 603 -57.60 -3.64 12.37
CA ILE A 603 -57.38 -5.07 12.66
C ILE A 603 -56.93 -5.81 11.40
N LEU A 604 -57.54 -5.54 10.24
CA LEU A 604 -57.16 -6.17 8.97
C LEU A 604 -55.72 -5.81 8.56
N ALA A 605 -55.28 -4.56 8.77
CA ALA A 605 -53.90 -4.16 8.53
C ALA A 605 -52.91 -4.95 9.39
N LEU A 606 -53.20 -5.17 10.67
CA LEU A 606 -52.34 -5.97 11.57
C LEU A 606 -52.32 -7.45 11.19
N ILE A 607 -53.46 -8.01 10.80
CA ILE A 607 -53.58 -9.39 10.31
C ILE A 607 -52.72 -9.57 9.05
N THR A 608 -52.83 -8.63 8.10
CA THR A 608 -52.04 -8.63 6.85
C THR A 608 -50.54 -8.52 7.14
N GLY A 609 -50.15 -7.75 8.17
CA GLY A 609 -48.77 -7.59 8.61
C GLY A 609 -48.22 -8.72 9.48
N GLY A 610 -49.01 -9.75 9.82
CA GLY A 610 -48.59 -10.85 10.68
C GLY A 610 -48.36 -10.47 12.15
N ILE A 611 -48.96 -9.38 12.62
CA ILE A 611 -48.82 -8.85 13.99
C ILE A 611 -49.98 -9.39 14.85
N TRP A 612 -49.96 -10.70 15.09
CA TRP A 612 -51.09 -11.47 15.60
C TRP A 612 -51.54 -11.05 17.00
N GLU A 613 -50.61 -10.79 17.91
CA GLU A 613 -50.93 -10.48 19.31
C GLU A 613 -51.63 -9.12 19.44
N GLU A 614 -51.19 -8.12 18.66
CA GLU A 614 -51.81 -6.80 18.66
C GLU A 614 -53.16 -6.80 17.94
N ALA A 615 -53.30 -7.57 16.85
CA ALA A 615 -54.59 -7.78 16.20
C ALA A 615 -55.60 -8.38 17.19
N LEU A 616 -55.18 -9.40 17.95
CA LEU A 616 -56.02 -10.02 18.96
C LEU A 616 -56.38 -9.05 20.09
N ARG A 617 -55.42 -8.25 20.56
CA ARG A 617 -55.68 -7.23 21.58
C ARG A 617 -56.74 -6.23 21.11
N LEU A 618 -56.66 -5.73 19.88
CA LEU A 618 -57.66 -4.81 19.31
C LEU A 618 -59.03 -5.47 19.15
N ILE A 619 -59.09 -6.72 18.68
CA ILE A 619 -60.33 -7.51 18.57
C ILE A 619 -61.09 -7.54 19.91
N TYR A 620 -60.39 -7.86 21.01
CA TYR A 620 -60.99 -7.89 22.34
C TYR A 620 -61.30 -6.49 22.87
N MET A 621 -60.44 -5.49 22.59
CA MET A 621 -60.64 -4.11 23.01
C MET A 621 -61.92 -3.50 22.40
N HIS A 622 -62.19 -3.76 21.12
CA HIS A 622 -63.39 -3.29 20.41
C HIS A 622 -64.59 -4.23 20.50
N LYS A 623 -64.47 -5.36 21.21
CA LYS A 623 -65.51 -6.38 21.35
C LYS A 623 -65.99 -6.98 20.01
N ARG A 624 -65.10 -7.03 19.00
CA ARG A 624 -65.36 -7.57 17.66
C ARG A 624 -64.83 -9.00 17.52
N GLN A 625 -65.26 -9.89 18.42
CA GLN A 625 -64.80 -11.28 18.46
C GLN A 625 -65.16 -12.06 17.20
N ASP A 626 -66.17 -11.60 16.43
CA ASP A 626 -66.52 -12.08 15.10
C ASP A 626 -65.31 -12.18 14.16
N ILE A 627 -64.43 -11.17 14.19
CA ILE A 627 -63.24 -11.08 13.32
C ILE A 627 -62.24 -12.21 13.59
N THR A 628 -62.27 -12.79 14.80
CA THR A 628 -61.41 -13.93 15.18
C THR A 628 -61.65 -15.12 14.27
N GLU A 629 -62.92 -15.45 14.01
CA GLU A 629 -63.31 -16.59 13.18
C GLU A 629 -63.27 -16.26 11.70
N THR A 630 -63.68 -15.03 11.32
CA THR A 630 -63.82 -14.66 9.90
C THR A 630 -62.49 -14.32 9.21
N ASN A 631 -61.53 -13.72 9.92
CA ASN A 631 -60.29 -13.21 9.32
C ASN A 631 -59.03 -13.73 10.02
N LEU A 632 -58.95 -13.69 11.36
CA LEU A 632 -57.72 -14.01 12.08
C LEU A 632 -57.33 -15.49 11.96
N LYS A 633 -58.23 -16.43 12.28
CA LYS A 633 -57.94 -17.87 12.18
C LYS A 633 -57.64 -18.32 10.73
N PRO A 634 -58.41 -17.91 9.70
CA PRO A 634 -58.06 -18.20 8.32
C PRO A 634 -56.67 -17.66 7.94
N ALA A 635 -56.35 -16.41 8.30
CA ALA A 635 -55.06 -15.81 8.01
C ALA A 635 -53.90 -16.53 8.72
N LEU A 636 -54.09 -17.04 9.94
CA LEU A 636 -53.08 -17.85 10.64
C LEU A 636 -52.77 -19.15 9.90
N LEU A 637 -53.81 -19.84 9.41
CA LEU A 637 -53.65 -21.08 8.66
C LEU A 637 -53.05 -20.84 7.27
N GLU A 638 -53.43 -19.74 6.62
CA GLU A 638 -52.83 -19.31 5.35
C GLU A 638 -51.35 -18.96 5.54
N ALA A 639 -51.02 -18.13 6.55
CA ALA A 639 -49.64 -17.77 6.89
C ALA A 639 -48.81 -19.01 7.20
N LEU A 640 -49.34 -19.95 7.99
CA LEU A 640 -48.70 -21.25 8.23
C LEU A 640 -48.36 -21.96 6.92
N ASN A 641 -49.35 -22.14 6.03
CA ASN A 641 -49.13 -22.86 4.77
C ASN A 641 -48.10 -22.15 3.90
N THR A 642 -48.18 -20.81 3.79
CA THR A 642 -47.21 -19.99 3.05
C THR A 642 -45.80 -20.16 3.62
N GLN A 643 -45.64 -20.14 4.95
CA GLN A 643 -44.33 -20.32 5.59
C GLN A 643 -43.78 -21.74 5.40
N VAL A 644 -44.62 -22.77 5.52
CA VAL A 644 -44.20 -24.16 5.28
C VAL A 644 -43.75 -24.36 3.83
N VAL A 645 -44.57 -23.93 2.85
CA VAL A 645 -44.23 -24.05 1.42
C VAL A 645 -42.97 -23.26 1.08
N PHE A 646 -42.81 -22.06 1.66
CA PHE A 646 -41.61 -21.26 1.48
C PHE A 646 -40.37 -21.98 2.03
N LEU A 647 -40.43 -22.51 3.25
CA LEU A 647 -39.32 -23.24 3.88
C LEU A 647 -38.95 -24.49 3.08
N GLU A 648 -39.93 -25.28 2.65
CA GLU A 648 -39.72 -26.47 1.80
C GLU A 648 -39.03 -26.09 0.49
N ALA A 649 -39.45 -25.00 -0.16
CA ALA A 649 -38.83 -24.50 -1.39
C ALA A 649 -37.39 -24.01 -1.16
N GLN A 650 -37.12 -23.30 -0.05
CA GLN A 650 -35.78 -22.86 0.32
C GLN A 650 -34.86 -24.04 0.60
N VAL A 651 -35.32 -25.04 1.35
CA VAL A 651 -34.56 -26.27 1.66
C VAL A 651 -34.27 -27.06 0.38
N ALA A 652 -35.24 -27.21 -0.53
CA ALA A 652 -35.04 -27.89 -1.80
C ALA A 652 -34.00 -27.16 -2.68
N THR A 653 -34.10 -25.84 -2.77
CA THR A 653 -33.18 -24.99 -3.54
C THR A 653 -31.77 -25.01 -2.94
N PHE A 654 -31.68 -24.91 -1.61
CA PHE A 654 -30.44 -25.04 -0.85
C PHE A 654 -29.76 -26.38 -1.12
N THR A 655 -30.50 -27.48 -0.99
CA THR A 655 -29.98 -28.84 -1.21
C THR A 655 -29.51 -29.01 -2.64
N ARG A 656 -30.27 -28.54 -3.63
CA ARG A 656 -29.88 -28.57 -5.04
C ARG A 656 -28.57 -27.82 -5.29
N HIS A 657 -28.44 -26.59 -4.77
CA HIS A 657 -27.23 -25.78 -4.95
C HIS A 657 -26.03 -26.35 -4.21
N LYS A 658 -26.23 -26.90 -3.01
CA LYS A 658 -25.21 -27.59 -2.24
C LYS A 658 -24.69 -28.83 -2.98
N SER A 659 -25.58 -29.69 -3.47
CA SER A 659 -25.20 -30.87 -4.26
C SER A 659 -24.49 -30.47 -5.56
N ARG A 660 -24.95 -29.41 -6.23
CA ARG A 660 -24.29 -28.89 -7.44
C ARG A 660 -22.89 -28.35 -7.12
N LEU A 661 -22.72 -27.63 -6.02
CA LEU A 661 -21.43 -27.11 -5.59
C LEU A 661 -20.43 -28.26 -5.33
N ALA A 662 -20.88 -29.36 -4.72
CA ALA A 662 -20.06 -30.56 -4.53
C ALA A 662 -19.59 -31.13 -5.89
N VAL A 663 -20.50 -31.28 -6.85
CA VAL A 663 -20.17 -31.76 -8.21
C VAL A 663 -19.20 -30.80 -8.92
N VAL A 664 -19.41 -29.49 -8.83
CA VAL A 664 -18.52 -28.49 -9.47
C VAL A 664 -17.12 -28.53 -8.85
N ARG A 665 -17.01 -28.71 -7.53
CA ARG A 665 -15.71 -28.87 -6.85
C ARG A 665 -15.01 -30.16 -7.28
N GLU A 666 -15.74 -31.27 -7.37
CA GLU A 666 -15.20 -32.55 -7.87
C GLU A 666 -14.76 -32.44 -9.34
N GLN A 667 -15.55 -31.79 -10.19
CA GLN A 667 -15.19 -31.55 -11.60
C GLN A 667 -13.97 -30.66 -11.75
N LYS A 668 -13.82 -29.62 -10.92
CA LYS A 668 -12.62 -28.77 -10.90
C LYS A 668 -11.40 -29.53 -10.42
N GLU A 669 -11.53 -30.34 -9.38
CA GLU A 669 -10.42 -31.16 -8.87
C GLU A 669 -10.03 -32.26 -9.86
N LYS A 670 -11.00 -32.91 -10.50
CA LYS A 670 -10.74 -33.88 -11.57
C LYS A 670 -10.08 -33.24 -12.78
N ALA A 671 -10.55 -32.07 -13.22
CA ALA A 671 -9.89 -31.33 -14.29
C ALA A 671 -8.46 -30.89 -13.91
N ARG A 672 -8.21 -30.62 -12.61
CA ARG A 672 -6.86 -30.36 -12.10
C ARG A 672 -5.99 -31.61 -12.21
N LEU A 673 -6.49 -32.76 -11.78
CA LEU A 673 -5.81 -34.07 -11.85
C LEU A 673 -5.58 -34.56 -13.29
N ASP A 674 -6.56 -34.42 -14.19
CA ASP A 674 -6.42 -34.84 -15.60
C ASP A 674 -5.35 -34.00 -16.33
N MET A 675 -5.11 -32.75 -15.91
CA MET A 675 -4.00 -31.90 -16.41
C MET A 675 -2.63 -32.32 -15.86
N LEU A 676 -2.59 -33.09 -14.76
CA LEU A 676 -1.36 -33.64 -14.17
C LEU A 676 -0.96 -35.00 -14.81
N ASP A 677 -1.89 -35.69 -15.49
CA ASP A 677 -1.71 -37.08 -15.98
C ASP A 677 -1.33 -37.18 -17.48
N GLU A 678 -1.51 -36.12 -18.30
CA GLU A 678 -1.11 -36.10 -19.73
C GLU A 678 0.38 -35.76 -19.98
N ASP A 679 1.11 -35.29 -18.97
CA ASP A 679 2.57 -35.09 -19.06
C ASP A 679 3.31 -36.29 -18.43
N GLY A 680 3.83 -37.17 -19.29
CA GLY A 680 4.78 -38.21 -18.90
C GLY A 680 6.03 -37.65 -18.20
N PRO A 681 6.81 -38.50 -17.50
CA PRO A 681 7.73 -38.06 -16.45
C PRO A 681 8.94 -37.34 -17.06
N ASP A 682 8.90 -36.00 -17.07
CA ASP A 682 10.02 -35.04 -16.98
C ASP A 682 9.60 -33.65 -17.51
N CYS A 683 8.60 -33.04 -16.86
CA CYS A 683 8.29 -31.63 -17.09
C CYS A 683 7.98 -30.93 -15.74
N PRO A 684 8.83 -30.02 -15.23
CA PRO A 684 8.65 -29.37 -13.93
C PRO A 684 7.60 -28.24 -13.90
N ASP A 685 6.85 -28.03 -14.98
CA ASP A 685 5.96 -26.85 -15.13
C ASP A 685 4.49 -27.09 -14.76
N ALA A 686 4.13 -28.27 -14.24
CA ALA A 686 2.76 -28.57 -13.82
C ALA A 686 2.26 -27.71 -12.63
N GLU A 687 3.15 -27.12 -11.82
CA GLU A 687 2.77 -26.27 -10.67
C GLU A 687 2.40 -24.81 -11.05
N LEU A 688 2.76 -24.32 -12.24
CA LEU A 688 2.45 -22.96 -12.69
C LEU A 688 1.03 -22.80 -13.27
N TYR A 689 0.30 -23.90 -13.49
CA TYR A 689 -1.05 -23.87 -14.06
C TYR A 689 -2.17 -23.58 -13.05
N SER A 690 -1.88 -23.65 -11.74
CA SER A 690 -2.92 -23.49 -10.70
C SER A 690 -3.39 -22.05 -10.48
N GLU A 691 -2.60 -21.03 -10.84
CA GLU A 691 -2.96 -19.62 -10.59
C GLU A 691 -3.50 -18.86 -11.81
N ALA A 692 -3.46 -19.46 -13.01
CA ALA A 692 -3.88 -18.79 -14.26
C ALA A 692 -5.08 -19.46 -14.98
N SER A 693 -5.88 -20.26 -14.27
CA SER A 693 -7.00 -21.02 -14.88
C SER A 693 -8.20 -20.18 -15.35
N SER A 694 -8.09 -18.85 -15.47
CA SER A 694 -9.14 -18.02 -16.07
C SER A 694 -8.94 -17.69 -17.55
N VAL A 695 -7.89 -18.22 -18.23
CA VAL A 695 -7.57 -17.82 -19.62
C VAL A 695 -7.54 -18.96 -20.65
N LEU A 696 -7.52 -20.24 -20.26
CA LEU A 696 -7.29 -21.32 -21.22
C LEU A 696 -8.45 -22.32 -21.30
N THR A 697 -9.60 -21.84 -21.78
CA THR A 697 -10.60 -22.70 -22.46
C THR A 697 -11.11 -22.00 -23.72
N ALA A 698 -10.21 -21.75 -24.65
CA ALA A 698 -10.56 -21.45 -26.03
C ALA A 698 -9.63 -22.25 -26.95
N SER A 699 -10.27 -23.09 -27.77
CA SER A 699 -9.71 -23.99 -28.77
C SER A 699 -8.63 -23.38 -29.66
N LYS A 700 -7.71 -24.26 -30.09
CA LYS A 700 -6.80 -24.14 -31.24
C LYS A 700 -7.46 -23.45 -32.44
N TYR A 701 -7.33 -22.13 -32.56
CA TYR A 701 -7.13 -21.34 -33.80
C TYR A 701 -7.28 -19.85 -33.50
N SER A 702 -6.40 -19.05 -34.09
CA SER A 702 -6.41 -17.58 -34.17
C SER A 702 -5.77 -16.82 -33.01
N GLN A 703 -4.48 -16.54 -33.16
CA GLN A 703 -3.88 -15.31 -32.64
C GLN A 703 -4.58 -14.10 -33.26
N SER A 704 -5.00 -13.15 -32.43
CA SER A 704 -5.06 -11.72 -32.80
C SER A 704 -5.28 -10.86 -31.55
N ASN A 705 -4.33 -9.94 -31.34
CA ASN A 705 -4.35 -8.76 -30.47
C ASN A 705 -5.71 -8.37 -29.88
N SER A 706 -5.76 -8.16 -28.55
CA SER A 706 -6.18 -6.84 -28.04
C SER A 706 -5.90 -6.67 -26.54
N ARG A 707 -5.01 -5.71 -26.25
CA ARG A 707 -5.00 -4.90 -25.03
C ARG A 707 -6.37 -4.23 -24.91
N ILE A 708 -7.20 -4.57 -23.91
CA ILE A 708 -8.41 -3.80 -23.61
C ILE A 708 -8.49 -3.48 -22.12
N SER A 709 -8.45 -2.17 -21.88
CA SER A 709 -8.53 -1.43 -20.63
C SER A 709 -9.78 -1.71 -19.80
N SER A 710 -9.58 -2.07 -18.53
CA SER A 710 -10.57 -2.22 -17.47
C SER A 710 -11.01 -0.87 -16.84
N ARG A 711 -11.39 0.12 -17.65
CA ARG A 711 -11.62 1.51 -17.16
C ARG A 711 -13.02 2.10 -17.39
N SER A 712 -14.04 1.27 -17.62
CA SER A 712 -15.43 1.75 -17.74
C SER A 712 -16.34 1.06 -16.72
N SER A 713 -17.10 1.85 -15.96
CA SER A 713 -18.10 1.38 -14.97
C SER A 713 -19.14 0.43 -15.58
N LYS A 714 -19.44 0.57 -16.88
CA LYS A 714 -20.32 -0.34 -17.63
C LYS A 714 -19.69 -1.73 -17.84
N ASN A 715 -18.39 -1.79 -18.11
CA ASN A 715 -17.66 -3.06 -18.25
C ASN A 715 -17.43 -3.73 -16.88
N ARG A 716 -17.20 -2.94 -15.81
CA ARG A 716 -17.16 -3.46 -14.43
C ARG A 716 -18.49 -4.10 -14.04
N ARG A 717 -19.63 -3.43 -14.26
CA ARG A 717 -20.96 -4.01 -14.02
C ARG A 717 -21.23 -5.26 -14.85
N LYS A 718 -20.76 -5.32 -16.10
CA LYS A 718 -20.91 -6.51 -16.96
C LYS A 718 -20.02 -7.68 -16.49
N ALA A 719 -18.84 -7.39 -15.94
CA ALA A 719 -17.95 -8.38 -15.34
C ALA A 719 -18.48 -8.88 -13.98
N GLU A 720 -18.99 -8.00 -13.12
CA GLU A 720 -19.64 -8.34 -11.85
C GLU A 720 -20.89 -9.21 -12.07
N ARG A 721 -21.72 -8.89 -13.07
CA ARG A 721 -22.87 -9.74 -13.46
C ARG A 721 -22.46 -11.14 -13.92
N LYS A 722 -21.27 -11.31 -14.50
CA LYS A 722 -20.74 -12.63 -14.87
C LYS A 722 -20.21 -13.42 -13.67
N LYS A 723 -19.77 -12.74 -12.59
CA LYS A 723 -19.35 -13.39 -11.33
C LYS A 723 -20.52 -14.09 -10.60
N LEU A 724 -21.76 -13.63 -10.80
CA LEU A 724 -22.98 -14.16 -10.18
C LEU A 724 -23.80 -15.07 -11.11
N SER A 725 -23.20 -15.54 -12.21
CA SER A 725 -23.90 -16.40 -13.17
C SER A 725 -24.01 -17.83 -12.67
N LEU A 726 -25.24 -18.31 -12.44
CA LEU A 726 -25.56 -19.70 -12.10
C LEU A 726 -25.60 -20.65 -13.32
N LYS A 727 -25.11 -20.21 -14.49
CA LYS A 727 -25.07 -21.05 -15.68
C LYS A 727 -24.08 -22.21 -15.48
N GLU A 728 -24.57 -23.43 -15.65
CA GLU A 728 -23.78 -24.66 -15.56
C GLU A 728 -22.61 -24.61 -16.56
N GLY A 729 -21.40 -24.90 -16.07
CA GLY A 729 -20.15 -24.85 -16.84
C GLY A 729 -19.52 -23.47 -16.95
N SER A 730 -20.01 -22.46 -16.22
CA SER A 730 -19.37 -21.14 -16.21
C SER A 730 -18.11 -21.12 -15.32
N PRO A 731 -17.07 -20.34 -15.66
CA PRO A 731 -15.79 -20.38 -14.93
C PRO A 731 -15.90 -20.06 -13.42
N MET A 732 -16.90 -19.26 -13.03
CA MET A 732 -17.12 -18.77 -11.66
C MET A 732 -18.37 -19.39 -11.00
N GLU A 733 -18.87 -20.52 -11.52
CA GLU A 733 -20.10 -21.17 -11.06
C GLU A 733 -20.09 -21.50 -9.56
N ASP A 734 -18.96 -21.99 -9.04
CA ASP A 734 -18.74 -22.29 -7.62
C ASP A 734 -18.95 -21.07 -6.72
N LYS A 735 -18.43 -19.90 -7.12
CA LYS A 735 -18.57 -18.65 -6.35
C LYS A 735 -19.99 -18.11 -6.39
N ALA A 736 -20.66 -18.20 -7.53
CA ALA A 736 -22.06 -17.83 -7.66
C ALA A 736 -22.95 -18.72 -6.76
N LEU A 737 -22.69 -20.03 -6.72
CA LEU A 737 -23.40 -20.97 -5.85
C LEU A 737 -23.17 -20.67 -4.36
N MET A 738 -21.94 -20.40 -3.93
CA MET A 738 -21.67 -20.03 -2.53
C MET A 738 -22.40 -18.75 -2.11
N HIS A 739 -22.47 -17.73 -3.00
CA HIS A 739 -23.21 -16.51 -2.72
C HIS A 739 -24.72 -16.77 -2.51
N VAL A 740 -25.35 -17.52 -3.41
CA VAL A 740 -26.78 -17.85 -3.33
C VAL A 740 -27.10 -18.70 -2.10
N ILE A 741 -26.24 -19.67 -1.77
CA ILE A 741 -26.37 -20.46 -0.53
C ILE A 741 -26.32 -19.53 0.69
N GLY A 742 -25.42 -18.55 0.71
CA GLY A 742 -25.31 -17.58 1.81
C GLY A 742 -26.53 -16.68 1.95
N GLU A 743 -27.13 -16.26 0.83
CA GLU A 743 -28.38 -15.48 0.82
C GLU A 743 -29.57 -16.30 1.35
N ILE A 744 -29.67 -17.58 0.98
CA ILE A 744 -30.72 -18.49 1.48
C ILE A 744 -30.62 -18.64 3.00
N ILE A 745 -29.42 -18.93 3.53
CA ILE A 745 -29.18 -19.05 4.98
C ILE A 745 -29.59 -17.77 5.70
N THR A 746 -29.18 -16.62 5.18
CA THR A 746 -29.50 -15.32 5.79
C THR A 746 -31.00 -15.01 5.76
N THR A 747 -31.69 -15.40 4.68
CA THR A 747 -33.14 -15.19 4.53
C THR A 747 -33.92 -16.05 5.52
N VAL A 748 -33.57 -17.32 5.63
CA VAL A 748 -34.24 -18.26 6.55
C VAL A 748 -33.95 -17.91 8.01
N ASP A 749 -32.72 -17.47 8.34
CA ASP A 749 -32.38 -16.99 9.68
C ASP A 749 -33.14 -15.71 10.08
N LYS A 750 -33.48 -14.84 9.13
CA LYS A 750 -34.28 -13.61 9.38
C LYS A 750 -35.72 -13.87 9.80
N MET A 751 -36.25 -15.07 9.57
CA MET A 751 -37.64 -15.42 9.84
C MET A 751 -37.92 -15.83 11.30
N ARG A 752 -36.90 -15.89 12.17
CA ARG A 752 -37.02 -16.38 13.55
C ARG A 752 -38.13 -15.67 14.33
N GLU A 753 -38.17 -14.34 14.25
CA GLU A 753 -39.13 -13.50 14.95
C GLU A 753 -40.57 -13.68 14.40
N GLU A 754 -40.71 -13.74 13.08
CA GLU A 754 -42.00 -13.94 12.39
C GLU A 754 -42.59 -15.32 12.71
N ILE A 755 -41.77 -16.37 12.65
CA ILE A 755 -42.17 -17.75 12.98
C ILE A 755 -42.52 -17.85 14.47
N HIS A 756 -41.75 -17.22 15.36
CA HIS A 756 -42.06 -17.22 16.79
C HIS A 756 -43.43 -16.60 17.07
N GLY A 757 -43.74 -15.45 16.45
CA GLY A 757 -45.04 -14.79 16.57
C GLY A 757 -46.19 -15.68 16.06
N LEU A 758 -45.99 -16.33 14.92
CA LEU A 758 -46.99 -17.24 14.35
C LEU A 758 -47.22 -18.48 15.22
N LEU A 759 -46.16 -19.12 15.73
CA LEU A 759 -46.26 -20.29 16.62
C LEU A 759 -47.06 -19.95 17.89
N ARG A 760 -46.81 -18.80 18.52
CA ARG A 760 -47.55 -18.36 19.71
C ARG A 760 -49.05 -18.23 19.44
N ALA A 761 -49.40 -17.61 18.30
CA ALA A 761 -50.78 -17.47 17.90
C ALA A 761 -51.44 -18.82 17.58
N LEU A 762 -50.74 -19.73 16.89
CA LEU A 762 -51.27 -21.07 16.58
C LEU A 762 -51.55 -21.90 17.84
N VAL A 763 -50.65 -21.89 18.83
CA VAL A 763 -50.86 -22.57 20.13
C VAL A 763 -52.06 -21.98 20.86
N LEU A 764 -52.18 -20.65 20.88
CA LEU A 764 -53.29 -19.96 21.55
C LEU A 764 -54.66 -20.40 21.00
N PHE A 765 -54.74 -20.66 19.69
CA PHE A 765 -55.96 -21.10 19.01
C PHE A 765 -56.09 -22.63 18.87
N GLN A 766 -55.31 -23.41 19.63
CA GLN A 766 -55.38 -24.88 19.67
C GLN A 766 -55.03 -25.57 18.33
N PHE A 767 -54.22 -24.91 17.50
CA PHE A 767 -53.65 -25.49 16.28
C PHE A 767 -52.30 -26.17 16.56
N ASP A 768 -52.26 -26.99 17.61
CA ASP A 768 -51.01 -27.54 18.15
C ASP A 768 -50.27 -28.41 17.14
N LYS A 769 -50.99 -29.29 16.42
CA LYS A 769 -50.40 -30.18 15.39
C LYS A 769 -49.78 -29.40 14.24
N GLN A 770 -50.43 -28.31 13.84
CA GLN A 770 -49.95 -27.42 12.79
C GLN A 770 -48.72 -26.64 13.24
N ALA A 771 -48.74 -26.12 14.47
CA ALA A 771 -47.62 -25.40 15.06
C ALA A 771 -46.40 -26.32 15.25
N GLU A 772 -46.60 -27.55 15.72
CA GLU A 772 -45.56 -28.58 15.84
C GLU A 772 -44.91 -28.88 14.48
N LYS A 773 -45.73 -29.06 13.43
CA LYS A 773 -45.23 -29.25 12.06
C LYS A 773 -44.33 -28.09 11.61
N LEU A 774 -44.76 -26.84 11.79
CA LEU A 774 -43.98 -25.67 11.41
C LEU A 774 -42.68 -25.57 12.21
N GLN A 775 -42.76 -25.76 13.54
CA GLN A 775 -41.58 -25.71 14.41
C GLN A 775 -40.55 -26.76 14.01
N ARG A 776 -40.99 -28.00 13.71
CA ARG A 776 -40.10 -29.06 13.25
C ARG A 776 -39.46 -28.75 11.90
N VAL A 777 -40.26 -28.37 10.89
CA VAL A 777 -39.76 -28.05 9.54
C VAL A 777 -38.74 -26.91 9.59
N TYR A 778 -39.00 -25.86 10.39
CA TYR A 778 -38.07 -24.74 10.52
C TYR A 778 -36.80 -25.11 11.30
N ASP A 779 -36.93 -25.94 12.34
CA ASP A 779 -35.77 -26.41 13.11
C ASP A 779 -34.84 -27.29 12.25
N GLU A 780 -35.41 -28.25 11.51
CA GLU A 780 -34.68 -29.10 10.59
C GLU A 780 -33.96 -28.26 9.51
N ALA A 781 -34.62 -27.23 8.97
CA ALA A 781 -34.02 -26.32 8.00
C ALA A 781 -32.83 -25.54 8.60
N LEU A 782 -32.96 -24.98 9.80
CA LEU A 782 -31.89 -24.23 10.46
C LEU A 782 -30.70 -25.13 10.81
N GLN A 783 -30.93 -26.32 11.36
CA GLN A 783 -29.86 -27.27 11.69
C GLN A 783 -29.12 -27.75 10.43
N MET A 784 -29.85 -28.03 9.35
CA MET A 784 -29.25 -28.39 8.06
C MET A 784 -28.36 -27.27 7.52
N MET A 785 -28.84 -26.03 7.58
CA MET A 785 -28.09 -24.86 7.11
C MET A 785 -26.86 -24.61 7.97
N GLU A 786 -26.96 -24.75 9.30
CA GLU A 786 -25.86 -24.61 10.25
C GLU A 786 -24.76 -25.65 10.06
N GLY A 787 -25.11 -26.93 9.97
CA GLY A 787 -24.13 -27.99 9.69
C GLY A 787 -23.45 -27.81 8.33
N SER A 788 -24.16 -27.25 7.35
CA SER A 788 -23.63 -27.04 6.00
C SER A 788 -22.70 -25.82 5.88
N VAL A 789 -22.66 -24.90 6.85
CA VAL A 789 -21.77 -23.72 6.79
C VAL A 789 -20.32 -24.16 6.69
N LEU A 790 -19.90 -25.12 7.51
CA LEU A 790 -18.52 -25.64 7.51
C LEU A 790 -18.19 -26.42 6.22
N GLU A 791 -19.18 -27.06 5.59
CA GLU A 791 -18.99 -27.79 4.34
C GLU A 791 -18.89 -26.86 3.13
N VAL A 792 -19.69 -25.80 3.10
CA VAL A 792 -19.72 -24.82 2.00
C VAL A 792 -18.58 -23.82 2.15
N TRP A 793 -18.22 -23.42 3.36
CA TRP A 793 -17.08 -22.57 3.68
C TRP A 793 -16.11 -23.30 4.63
N PRO A 794 -15.30 -24.25 4.12
CA PRO A 794 -14.29 -24.89 4.93
C PRO A 794 -13.30 -23.84 5.46
N GLU A 795 -12.95 -23.93 6.74
CA GLU A 795 -12.06 -22.99 7.44
C GLU A 795 -10.65 -22.88 6.82
N GLY A 796 -10.33 -23.65 5.78
CA GLY A 796 -9.10 -23.56 4.99
C GLY A 796 -9.07 -22.48 3.90
N LEU A 797 -10.21 -21.86 3.55
CA LEU A 797 -10.26 -20.79 2.51
C LEU A 797 -10.21 -19.36 3.09
N GLN A 798 -10.30 -19.20 4.42
CA GLN A 798 -9.94 -17.97 5.10
C GLN A 798 -8.53 -18.12 5.68
N ASN A 799 -7.52 -17.78 4.89
CA ASN A 799 -6.15 -17.55 5.34
C ASN A 799 -5.53 -18.61 6.28
N THR A 800 -5.59 -19.88 5.88
CA THR A 800 -4.58 -20.86 6.32
C THR A 800 -3.96 -21.50 5.10
N SER A 801 -2.96 -20.83 4.54
CA SER A 801 -1.86 -21.57 3.93
C SER A 801 -1.15 -22.31 5.05
N ALA A 802 -1.57 -23.54 5.34
CA ALA A 802 -0.67 -24.46 6.00
C ALA A 802 0.57 -24.56 5.08
N PRO A 803 1.79 -24.40 5.61
CA PRO A 803 2.99 -24.54 4.81
C PRO A 803 3.00 -25.95 4.22
N VAL A 804 3.20 -26.04 2.91
CA VAL A 804 3.26 -27.33 2.21
C VAL A 804 4.55 -28.05 2.64
N THR A 805 4.53 -28.81 3.73
CA THR A 805 5.69 -29.55 4.26
C THR A 805 5.49 -31.06 4.13
N GLY A 806 5.25 -31.53 2.91
CA GLY A 806 5.19 -32.95 2.58
C GLY A 806 6.53 -33.46 2.03
N PRO A 807 6.77 -34.78 2.03
CA PRO A 807 7.99 -35.39 1.48
C PRO A 807 8.18 -35.19 -0.04
N ASN A 808 7.14 -34.70 -0.74
CA ASN A 808 7.16 -34.39 -2.17
C ASN A 808 7.19 -32.87 -2.47
N SER A 809 7.37 -32.01 -1.46
CA SER A 809 7.33 -30.56 -1.60
C SER A 809 8.70 -29.99 -1.96
N THR A 810 8.81 -29.32 -3.10
CA THR A 810 10.04 -28.63 -3.53
C THR A 810 10.20 -27.29 -2.81
N ALA A 811 11.44 -26.80 -2.67
CA ALA A 811 11.72 -25.54 -1.98
C ALA A 811 10.94 -24.33 -2.57
N ASN A 812 10.61 -24.39 -3.86
CA ASN A 812 9.86 -23.36 -4.56
C ASN A 812 8.36 -23.33 -4.18
N SER A 813 7.71 -24.49 -3.98
CA SER A 813 6.32 -24.55 -3.53
C SER A 813 6.16 -24.13 -2.06
N ILE A 814 7.18 -24.38 -1.24
CA ILE A 814 7.28 -23.87 0.13
C ILE A 814 7.42 -22.35 0.12
N MET A 815 8.32 -21.78 -0.69
CA MET A 815 8.53 -20.33 -0.80
C MET A 815 7.30 -19.59 -1.35
N ALA A 816 6.60 -20.14 -2.34
CA ALA A 816 5.38 -19.55 -2.91
C ALA A 816 4.24 -19.47 -1.87
N SER A 817 4.07 -20.51 -1.05
CA SER A 817 3.07 -20.53 0.03
C SER A 817 3.33 -19.48 1.11
N PHE A 818 4.59 -19.15 1.38
CA PHE A 818 5.01 -18.11 2.32
C PHE A 818 4.85 -16.69 1.75
N GLN A 819 5.05 -16.50 0.44
CA GLN A 819 4.88 -15.19 -0.21
C GLN A 819 3.41 -14.76 -0.31
N GLN A 820 2.46 -15.69 -0.45
CA GLN A 820 1.02 -15.38 -0.44
C GLN A 820 0.49 -14.96 0.94
N GLN A 821 1.12 -15.40 2.04
CA GLN A 821 0.71 -15.04 3.41
C GLN A 821 1.04 -13.59 3.80
N GLN A 822 2.00 -12.96 3.12
CA GLN A 822 2.57 -11.67 3.55
C GLN A 822 1.88 -10.41 2.98
N LYS A 823 0.75 -10.53 2.27
CA LYS A 823 -0.02 -9.35 1.82
C LYS A 823 -0.94 -8.80 2.95
N PRO A 824 -0.87 -7.50 3.30
CA PRO A 824 -1.70 -6.92 4.34
C PRO A 824 -3.17 -6.71 3.90
N ALA A 825 -4.11 -6.88 4.83
CA ALA A 825 -5.57 -6.90 4.62
C ALA A 825 -6.23 -5.59 4.13
N ALA A 826 -5.48 -4.56 3.70
CA ALA A 826 -6.02 -3.24 3.39
C ALA A 826 -6.45 -3.02 1.92
N SER A 827 -6.48 -4.08 1.09
CA SER A 827 -7.04 -4.02 -0.26
C SER A 827 -7.86 -5.26 -0.64
N GLN A 828 -8.66 -5.79 0.30
CA GLN A 828 -9.68 -6.80 0.00
C GLN A 828 -11.02 -6.12 -0.31
N GLN A 829 -11.11 -5.40 -1.43
CA GLN A 829 -12.41 -5.06 -2.04
C GLN A 829 -12.81 -5.99 -3.20
N ASP A 830 -12.01 -7.01 -3.47
CA ASP A 830 -12.43 -8.19 -4.21
C ASP A 830 -12.01 -9.40 -3.36
N ALA A 831 -12.79 -9.72 -2.32
CA ALA A 831 -12.71 -11.03 -1.71
C ALA A 831 -13.04 -12.03 -2.82
N GLU A 832 -12.03 -12.75 -3.32
CA GLU A 832 -12.22 -13.73 -4.37
C GLU A 832 -13.12 -14.89 -3.93
N VAL A 833 -13.51 -14.98 -2.66
CA VAL A 833 -14.45 -15.96 -2.11
C VAL A 833 -15.48 -15.23 -1.22
N PRO A 834 -16.81 -15.40 -1.43
CA PRO A 834 -17.84 -14.82 -0.56
C PRO A 834 -17.71 -15.30 0.89
N ALA A 835 -17.82 -14.39 1.86
CA ALA A 835 -17.72 -14.71 3.29
C ALA A 835 -18.90 -15.55 3.79
N ALA A 836 -18.66 -16.39 4.80
CA ALA A 836 -19.69 -17.20 5.43
C ALA A 836 -20.74 -16.33 6.16
N PRO A 837 -22.04 -16.65 6.04
CA PRO A 837 -23.09 -15.93 6.75
C PRO A 837 -23.05 -16.24 8.26
N LYS A 838 -23.24 -15.22 9.10
CA LYS A 838 -23.33 -15.36 10.56
C LYS A 838 -24.78 -15.54 10.99
N MET A 839 -25.14 -16.68 11.54
CA MET A 839 -26.51 -16.96 12.03
C MET A 839 -26.77 -16.39 13.43
N ARG A 840 -28.00 -15.93 13.67
CA ARG A 840 -28.41 -15.26 14.91
C ARG A 840 -28.89 -16.25 15.98
N ASN A 841 -28.00 -17.14 16.39
CA ASN A 841 -28.31 -18.23 17.34
C ASN A 841 -28.76 -17.74 18.74
N GLY A 842 -28.53 -16.48 19.09
CA GLY A 842 -28.99 -15.88 20.34
C GLY A 842 -30.50 -15.57 20.41
N ILE A 843 -31.22 -15.58 19.28
CA ILE A 843 -32.67 -15.30 19.24
C ILE A 843 -33.45 -16.59 19.49
N LYS A 844 -34.16 -16.63 20.62
CA LYS A 844 -35.05 -17.74 20.98
C LYS A 844 -36.38 -17.63 20.22
N TRP A 845 -36.72 -18.66 19.45
CA TRP A 845 -37.96 -18.71 18.68
C TRP A 845 -38.79 -19.98 18.93
N LYS A 846 -38.17 -21.07 19.41
CA LYS A 846 -38.86 -22.34 19.74
C LYS A 846 -39.75 -22.20 20.97
N LEU A 847 -40.92 -22.83 20.93
CA LEU A 847 -41.81 -22.97 22.08
C LEU A 847 -41.65 -24.36 22.70
N THR A 848 -41.31 -24.42 23.99
CA THR A 848 -41.12 -25.68 24.73
C THR A 848 -42.42 -26.45 24.99
N ILE A 849 -43.57 -25.78 24.79
CA ILE A 849 -44.91 -26.36 24.94
C ILE A 849 -45.24 -27.28 23.75
N LEU A 850 -44.64 -27.01 22.59
CA LEU A 850 -44.70 -27.84 21.40
C LEU A 850 -43.53 -28.83 21.47
N LYS A 851 -43.82 -30.10 21.77
CA LYS A 851 -42.84 -31.19 21.84
C LYS A 851 -43.01 -32.14 20.69
#